data_AF-A0A7W9BPX6-F1
#
_entry.id   AF-A0A7W9BPX6-F1
#
_cell.length_a   1.000
_cell.length_b   1.000
_cell.length_c   1.000
_cell.angle_alpha   90.00
_cell.angle_beta   90.00
_cell.angle_gamma   90.00
#
_symmetry.space_group_name_H-M   'P 1'
#
loop_
_entity.id
_entity.type
_entity.pdbx_description
1 polymer ?
#
loop_
_entity_poly.entity_id
_entity_poly.type
_entity_poly.pdbx_seq_one_letter_code
_entity_poly.pdbx_strand_id
1 'polypeptide(L)'
;MKPLNFWGGVECTVNRVGDDYLDQMRRSGHQDRLDDIDLFADLGLTALRFPVLWERVRPADRTEPDWSWSDARLDRLSARGVRPIVGLVHHGSGPAHTSLLDDGFAAGLGNFAAEVAERYPWVVDWTPVNEPLTTARFSGLYGHWYPHHRDERSFWRALLTQVDGTRAAMKAVRRINRRARLIQTDDLGRTYATVRMAQQAAFDNLRRWAGWDLLFGRVTPHHPLWARLDRMGLGDRLRAIADDPCPPDVVGVNHYLTSDRFLDHRVERYPVHTHGSNDQIAYADTEAVRALDPPPAGLAGVLREAWQRYGTPIALTEVHNGCTREEQLRWVAEAWDTASALREEGIAIEAVTAWALLGSHDWNKLLTAPGLYEPGVFDVGKGAPRSTALATLWRGLPTGAARHPVVAAPGWWRRPDRLTHVPLSRPAPATRTPEEQDGTGPLLICGASGTLGQAFAQACVARGIDHVVTRRDALDLERPDRIAAALDAYRPWGVVNATGWVRVDEAETEEAACRRINTEAAITLGRACAGRGIPCLSFSSDLVFDGSATRPYVESDAPRPLNAYGSSKAAMEQVCSVLPGGMVVRTAAFFAPFDTQNFVWAALDALAANRPFAAAGDQIVTPSSVPALVDAALDLFIDGAEGIWHLAGETAVSWAAFARHVAAAAGYDPDLVQTVPGATLGLKAVRPAYAALGSERTISLGGLGETIGALVERHRRRTARAA
;
A
#
# COMPACT_ATOMS: atom_id res chain seq x y z
N MET A 1 3.18 -23.93 24.54
CA MET A 1 3.84 -23.52 23.29
C MET A 1 4.47 -22.14 23.51
N LYS A 2 5.65 -21.81 22.97
CA LYS A 2 6.18 -20.43 23.07
C LYS A 2 5.20 -19.46 22.38
N PRO A 3 5.10 -18.19 22.79
CA PRO A 3 4.31 -17.21 22.04
C PRO A 3 4.84 -17.08 20.60
N LEU A 4 3.95 -16.75 19.66
CA LEU A 4 4.33 -16.44 18.28
C LEU A 4 5.09 -15.12 18.29
N ASN A 5 6.30 -15.09 17.72
CA ASN A 5 7.10 -13.88 17.76
C ASN A 5 6.58 -12.85 16.75
N PHE A 6 6.57 -11.60 17.17
CA PHE A 6 6.35 -10.46 16.31
C PHE A 6 7.70 -9.85 15.91
N TRP A 7 8.00 -9.84 14.61
CA TRP A 7 9.18 -9.20 14.03
C TRP A 7 8.77 -7.95 13.24
N GLY A 8 9.70 -7.01 13.05
CA GLY A 8 9.54 -5.91 12.10
C GLY A 8 10.54 -6.02 10.94
N GLY A 9 10.29 -5.30 9.85
CA GLY A 9 11.28 -5.09 8.80
C GLY A 9 11.06 -3.78 8.04
N VAL A 10 12.17 -3.16 7.65
CA VAL A 10 12.19 -1.93 6.84
C VAL A 10 12.50 -2.28 5.38
N GLU A 11 11.73 -1.74 4.45
CA GLU A 11 12.07 -1.81 3.02
C GLU A 11 13.40 -1.09 2.79
N CYS A 12 14.42 -1.86 2.45
CA CYS A 12 15.81 -1.41 2.38
C CYS A 12 16.49 -1.73 1.06
N THR A 13 15.70 -2.08 0.03
CA THR A 13 16.23 -2.39 -1.29
C THR A 13 17.10 -1.28 -1.85
N VAL A 14 18.28 -1.67 -2.36
CA VAL A 14 19.14 -0.83 -3.19
C VAL A 14 19.21 -1.46 -4.58
N ASN A 15 18.20 -1.13 -5.40
CA ASN A 15 18.08 -1.71 -6.72
C ASN A 15 18.96 -0.96 -7.74
N ARG A 16 19.55 -1.69 -8.69
CA ARG A 16 20.32 -1.15 -9.81
C ARG A 16 19.59 -1.41 -11.13
N VAL A 17 19.31 -0.35 -11.88
CA VAL A 17 18.71 -0.40 -13.23
C VAL A 17 19.57 0.43 -14.17
N GLY A 18 20.25 -0.24 -15.10
CA GLY A 18 21.34 0.38 -15.86
C GLY A 18 22.45 0.86 -14.91
N ASP A 19 22.71 2.16 -14.93
CA ASP A 19 23.68 2.84 -14.05
C ASP A 19 23.00 3.58 -12.89
N ASP A 20 21.66 3.56 -12.82
CA ASP A 20 20.89 4.22 -11.77
C ASP A 20 20.69 3.31 -10.57
N TYR A 21 20.81 3.90 -9.37
CA TYR A 21 20.59 3.24 -8.09
C TYR A 21 19.40 3.85 -7.35
N LEU A 22 18.47 3.00 -6.94
CA LEU A 22 17.29 3.38 -6.18
C LEU A 22 17.39 2.81 -4.77
N ASP A 23 17.52 3.69 -3.78
CA ASP A 23 17.75 3.36 -2.37
C ASP A 23 16.51 3.69 -1.52
N GLN A 24 15.80 2.65 -1.09
CA GLN A 24 14.54 2.79 -0.34
C GLN A 24 14.71 3.45 1.03
N MET A 25 15.90 3.36 1.64
CA MET A 25 16.18 3.98 2.94
C MET A 25 16.30 5.50 2.82
N ARG A 26 16.82 5.99 1.68
CA ARG A 26 16.81 7.43 1.35
C ARG A 26 15.41 7.88 0.99
N ARG A 27 14.68 7.09 0.19
CA ARG A 27 13.31 7.42 -0.25
C ARG A 27 12.33 7.56 0.90
N SER A 28 12.37 6.67 1.87
CA SER A 28 11.56 6.73 3.09
C SER A 28 12.04 7.80 4.07
N GLY A 29 13.23 8.39 3.86
CA GLY A 29 13.92 9.30 4.77
C GLY A 29 14.50 8.64 6.03
N HIS A 30 14.44 7.32 6.15
CA HIS A 30 15.00 6.58 7.29
C HIS A 30 16.53 6.75 7.41
N GLN A 31 17.18 7.08 6.29
CA GLN A 31 18.57 7.47 6.22
C GLN A 31 18.96 8.52 7.28
N ASP A 32 18.08 9.49 7.52
CA ASP A 32 18.39 10.68 8.31
C ASP A 32 17.68 10.68 9.68
N ARG A 33 16.79 9.71 9.93
CA ARG A 33 15.99 9.61 11.16
C ARG A 33 16.40 8.41 12.01
N LEU A 34 17.25 8.64 13.01
CA LEU A 34 17.63 7.61 13.98
C LEU A 34 16.45 7.21 14.89
N ASP A 35 15.60 8.18 15.25
CA ASP A 35 14.47 7.99 16.16
C ASP A 35 13.40 7.01 15.63
N ASP A 36 13.43 6.70 14.33
CA ASP A 36 12.61 5.63 13.74
C ASP A 36 12.83 4.29 14.48
N ILE A 37 14.05 4.03 14.98
CA ILE A 37 14.35 2.81 15.76
C ILE A 37 13.52 2.73 17.05
N ASP A 38 13.30 3.87 17.72
CA ASP A 38 12.48 3.90 18.93
C ASP A 38 11.01 3.68 18.61
N LEU A 39 10.52 4.30 17.52
CA LEU A 39 9.16 4.07 17.02
C LEU A 39 8.92 2.58 16.73
N PHE A 40 9.90 1.90 16.15
CA PHE A 40 9.81 0.47 15.87
C PHE A 40 9.81 -0.35 17.16
N ALA A 41 10.72 -0.06 18.08
CA ALA A 41 10.78 -0.75 19.37
C ALA A 41 9.48 -0.59 20.19
N ASP A 42 8.86 0.59 20.15
CA ASP A 42 7.60 0.91 20.85
C ASP A 42 6.37 0.18 20.26
N LEU A 43 6.52 -0.56 19.15
CA LEU A 43 5.51 -1.52 18.70
C LEU A 43 5.52 -2.82 19.53
N GLY A 44 6.57 -3.09 20.31
CA GLY A 44 6.72 -4.34 21.06
C GLY A 44 7.28 -5.50 20.23
N LEU A 45 8.02 -5.20 19.16
CA LEU A 45 8.68 -6.23 18.36
C LEU A 45 9.81 -6.92 19.14
N THR A 46 10.02 -8.20 18.83
CA THR A 46 11.06 -9.04 19.45
C THR A 46 12.36 -9.08 18.64
N ALA A 47 12.25 -8.86 17.33
CA ALA A 47 13.39 -8.74 16.43
C ALA A 47 13.07 -7.80 15.26
N LEU A 48 14.11 -7.24 14.66
CA LEU A 48 14.02 -6.37 13.49
C LEU A 48 14.91 -6.92 12.37
N ARG A 49 14.32 -7.21 11.21
CA ARG A 49 15.07 -7.41 9.95
C ARG A 49 15.74 -6.09 9.58
N PHE A 50 17.06 -6.03 9.76
CA PHE A 50 17.81 -4.79 9.73
C PHE A 50 18.96 -4.84 8.72
N PRO A 51 19.07 -3.83 7.83
CA PRO A 51 20.09 -3.80 6.79
C PRO A 51 21.47 -3.36 7.31
N VAL A 52 22.51 -4.13 6.96
CA VAL A 52 23.92 -3.71 6.98
C VAL A 52 24.47 -3.96 5.57
N LEU A 53 24.02 -3.13 4.61
CA LEU A 53 24.18 -3.42 3.18
C LEU A 53 25.60 -3.16 2.68
N TRP A 54 26.10 -4.09 1.85
CA TRP A 54 27.46 -4.07 1.32
C TRP A 54 27.76 -2.79 0.53
N GLU A 55 26.89 -2.43 -0.42
CA GLU A 55 27.02 -1.24 -1.25
C GLU A 55 26.95 0.09 -0.48
N ARG A 56 26.38 0.07 0.73
CA ARG A 56 26.28 1.26 1.58
C ARG A 56 27.49 1.43 2.48
N VAL A 57 27.98 0.32 3.05
CA VAL A 57 29.16 0.33 3.91
C VAL A 57 30.44 0.47 3.08
N ARG A 58 30.51 -0.17 1.91
CA ARG A 58 31.64 -0.10 0.98
C ARG A 58 31.19 0.42 -0.39
N PRO A 59 30.88 1.72 -0.50
CA PRO A 59 30.53 2.32 -1.79
C PRO A 59 31.76 2.37 -2.70
N ALA A 60 31.55 2.34 -4.01
CA ALA A 60 32.62 2.23 -5.00
C ALA A 60 33.59 3.43 -5.04
N ASP A 61 33.18 4.57 -4.49
CA ASP A 61 33.94 5.83 -4.45
C ASP A 61 34.80 5.99 -3.18
N ARG A 62 34.82 4.99 -2.29
CA ARG A 62 35.60 5.02 -1.04
C ARG A 62 36.49 3.79 -0.87
N THR A 63 37.66 4.01 -0.30
CA THR A 63 38.60 2.94 0.07
C THR A 63 38.27 2.32 1.43
N GLU A 64 37.86 3.15 2.40
CA GLU A 64 37.52 2.72 3.75
C GLU A 64 36.01 2.50 3.93
N PRO A 65 35.60 1.50 4.73
CA PRO A 65 34.20 1.25 5.01
C PRO A 65 33.58 2.34 5.90
N ASP A 66 32.35 2.75 5.60
CA ASP A 66 31.56 3.69 6.40
C ASP A 66 30.55 2.94 7.28
N TRP A 67 30.91 2.78 8.55
CA TRP A 67 30.07 2.11 9.55
C TRP A 67 29.16 3.07 10.32
N SER A 68 29.35 4.38 10.17
CA SER A 68 28.73 5.39 11.03
C SER A 68 27.21 5.25 11.12
N TRP A 69 26.59 4.94 9.98
CA TRP A 69 25.15 4.73 9.89
C TRP A 69 24.72 3.46 10.65
N SER A 70 25.36 2.33 10.39
CA SER A 70 25.01 1.03 10.98
C SER A 70 25.30 0.98 12.49
N ASP A 71 26.43 1.54 12.93
CA ASP A 71 26.80 1.60 14.35
C ASP A 71 25.70 2.29 15.16
N ALA A 72 25.32 3.50 14.74
CA ALA A 72 24.33 4.30 15.45
C ALA A 72 22.98 3.57 15.60
N ARG A 73 22.52 2.85 14.55
CA ARG A 73 21.24 2.13 14.61
C ARG A 73 21.34 0.81 15.39
N LEU A 74 22.39 0.03 15.21
CA LEU A 74 22.55 -1.24 15.91
C LEU A 74 22.76 -1.02 17.41
N ASP A 75 23.49 0.03 17.79
CA ASP A 75 23.61 0.46 19.19
C ASP A 75 22.26 0.87 19.76
N ARG A 76 21.46 1.64 19.00
CA ARG A 76 20.12 2.03 19.43
C ARG A 76 19.16 0.84 19.56
N LEU A 77 19.18 -0.10 18.61
CA LEU A 77 18.39 -1.34 18.67
C LEU A 77 18.74 -2.16 19.91
N SER A 78 20.05 -2.34 20.17
CA SER A 78 20.55 -3.03 21.34
C SER A 78 20.09 -2.35 22.64
N ALA A 79 20.19 -1.02 22.72
CA ALA A 79 19.72 -0.24 23.86
C ALA A 79 18.20 -0.34 24.09
N ARG A 80 17.41 -0.56 23.03
CA ARG A 80 15.96 -0.83 23.12
C ARG A 80 15.61 -2.31 23.33
N GLY A 81 16.61 -3.20 23.44
CA GLY A 81 16.39 -4.63 23.63
C GLY A 81 15.83 -5.35 22.41
N VAL A 82 15.92 -4.75 21.23
CA VAL A 82 15.46 -5.32 19.96
C VAL A 82 16.60 -6.09 19.32
N ARG A 83 16.35 -7.36 19.00
CA ARG A 83 17.36 -8.21 18.38
C ARG A 83 17.41 -8.00 16.85
N PRO A 84 18.56 -7.70 16.25
CA PRO A 84 18.65 -7.58 14.79
C PRO A 84 18.67 -8.96 14.12
N ILE A 85 18.07 -9.02 12.95
CA ILE A 85 18.27 -10.05 11.92
C ILE A 85 19.00 -9.34 10.78
N VAL A 86 20.32 -9.54 10.67
CA VAL A 86 21.18 -8.70 9.80
C VAL A 86 21.14 -9.19 8.36
N GLY A 87 20.77 -8.29 7.45
CA GLY A 87 20.85 -8.50 6.00
C GLY A 87 22.03 -7.80 5.34
N LEU A 88 22.67 -8.42 4.35
CA LEU A 88 23.90 -7.88 3.72
C LEU A 88 23.68 -7.36 2.29
N VAL A 89 22.72 -7.93 1.56
CA VAL A 89 22.24 -7.44 0.26
C VAL A 89 20.73 -7.66 0.18
N HIS A 90 19.98 -6.64 -0.25
CA HIS A 90 18.53 -6.70 -0.37
C HIS A 90 18.10 -6.26 -1.77
N HIS A 91 17.79 -7.23 -2.65
CA HIS A 91 17.50 -7.02 -4.07
C HIS A 91 18.51 -6.11 -4.78
N GLY A 92 19.52 -6.71 -5.42
CA GLY A 92 20.58 -5.97 -6.07
C GLY A 92 21.77 -6.88 -6.35
N SER A 93 22.91 -6.28 -6.70
CA SER A 93 24.13 -7.01 -7.05
C SER A 93 25.34 -6.63 -6.18
N GLY A 94 25.12 -5.94 -5.06
CA GLY A 94 26.18 -5.38 -4.22
C GLY A 94 26.72 -4.04 -4.74
N PRO A 95 27.95 -3.65 -4.34
CA PRO A 95 28.63 -2.44 -4.83
C PRO A 95 28.71 -2.36 -6.37
N ALA A 96 28.94 -1.16 -6.92
CA ALA A 96 28.87 -0.97 -8.38
C ALA A 96 29.85 -1.79 -9.24
N HIS A 97 30.94 -2.27 -8.63
CA HIS A 97 31.94 -3.11 -9.28
C HIS A 97 31.60 -4.61 -9.25
N THR A 98 30.48 -5.02 -8.66
CA THR A 98 30.06 -6.43 -8.57
C THR A 98 28.88 -6.73 -9.51
N SER A 99 28.72 -8.00 -9.83
CA SER A 99 27.60 -8.53 -10.62
C SER A 99 27.19 -9.89 -10.12
N LEU A 100 25.90 -10.22 -10.24
CA LEU A 100 25.37 -11.54 -9.91
C LEU A 100 25.90 -12.64 -10.85
N LEU A 101 26.48 -12.26 -11.99
CA LEU A 101 27.08 -13.20 -12.94
C LEU A 101 28.59 -13.40 -12.75
N ASP A 102 29.21 -12.59 -11.88
CA ASP A 102 30.65 -12.63 -11.63
C ASP A 102 30.99 -13.59 -10.50
N ASP A 103 32.01 -14.41 -10.69
CA ASP A 103 32.46 -15.37 -9.69
C ASP A 103 33.03 -14.68 -8.42
N GLY A 104 33.46 -13.42 -8.55
CA GLY A 104 33.97 -12.61 -7.44
C GLY A 104 32.92 -12.19 -6.41
N PHE A 105 31.63 -12.20 -6.76
CA PHE A 105 30.56 -11.77 -5.86
C PHE A 105 30.51 -12.59 -4.57
N ALA A 106 30.58 -13.93 -4.68
CA ALA A 106 30.46 -14.81 -3.52
C ALA A 106 31.62 -14.62 -2.52
N ALA A 107 32.85 -14.51 -3.05
CA ALA A 107 34.03 -14.27 -2.23
C ALA A 107 33.98 -12.87 -1.58
N GLY A 108 33.60 -11.85 -2.33
CA GLY A 108 33.47 -10.48 -1.82
C GLY A 108 32.41 -10.36 -0.72
N LEU A 109 31.24 -10.98 -0.91
CA LEU A 109 30.19 -11.01 0.09
C LEU A 109 30.63 -11.79 1.34
N GLY A 110 31.36 -12.88 1.18
CA GLY A 110 31.95 -13.63 2.29
C GLY A 110 32.94 -12.79 3.12
N ASN A 111 33.80 -12.02 2.45
CA ASN A 111 34.73 -11.11 3.12
C ASN A 111 33.98 -9.99 3.86
N PHE A 112 33.01 -9.37 3.20
CA PHE A 112 32.18 -8.33 3.84
C PHE A 112 31.43 -8.88 5.05
N ALA A 113 30.85 -10.09 4.96
CA ALA A 113 30.18 -10.73 6.08
C ALA A 113 31.13 -11.00 7.27
N ALA A 114 32.40 -11.31 7.01
CA ALA A 114 33.42 -11.44 8.05
C ALA A 114 33.61 -10.11 8.78
N GLU A 115 33.76 -9.00 8.05
CA GLU A 115 33.92 -7.66 8.63
C GLU A 115 32.71 -7.26 9.49
N VAL A 116 31.49 -7.51 8.99
CA VAL A 116 30.26 -7.24 9.77
C VAL A 116 30.21 -8.09 11.04
N ALA A 117 30.56 -9.38 10.96
CA ALA A 117 30.56 -10.27 12.13
C ALA A 117 31.69 -9.95 13.13
N GLU A 118 32.86 -9.49 12.68
CA GLU A 118 33.94 -9.01 13.55
C GLU A 118 33.53 -7.73 14.27
N ARG A 119 32.81 -6.84 13.58
CA ARG A 119 32.31 -5.58 14.17
C ARG A 119 31.15 -5.82 15.14
N TYR A 120 30.25 -6.74 14.82
CA TYR A 120 29.05 -7.04 15.63
C TYR A 120 28.99 -8.53 16.01
N PRO A 121 29.95 -9.03 16.82
CA PRO A 121 30.08 -10.48 17.12
C PRO A 121 28.93 -11.06 17.94
N TRP A 122 28.08 -10.18 18.49
CA TRP A 122 26.88 -10.53 19.25
C TRP A 122 25.66 -10.82 18.37
N VAL A 123 25.68 -10.49 17.07
CA VAL A 123 24.56 -10.76 16.15
C VAL A 123 24.44 -12.26 15.90
N VAL A 124 23.23 -12.79 16.11
CA VAL A 124 22.93 -14.22 15.99
C VAL A 124 22.19 -14.54 14.70
N ASP A 125 21.23 -13.73 14.27
CA ASP A 125 20.38 -14.05 13.12
C ASP A 125 20.79 -13.26 11.88
N TRP A 126 20.89 -13.94 10.74
CA TRP A 126 21.41 -13.39 9.50
C TRP A 126 20.55 -13.78 8.29
N THR A 127 20.39 -12.84 7.36
CA THR A 127 19.83 -13.05 6.02
C THR A 127 20.81 -12.46 5.00
N PRO A 128 21.94 -13.13 4.69
CA PRO A 128 22.99 -12.55 3.85
C PRO A 128 22.48 -12.00 2.52
N VAL A 129 21.61 -12.75 1.84
CA VAL A 129 20.97 -12.33 0.58
C VAL A 129 19.46 -12.48 0.73
N ASN A 130 18.71 -11.40 0.51
CA ASN A 130 17.25 -11.42 0.46
C ASN A 130 16.75 -11.98 -0.89
N GLU A 131 15.81 -12.92 -0.84
CA GLU A 131 15.12 -13.52 -1.99
C GLU A 131 16.03 -13.80 -3.22
N PRO A 132 17.01 -14.71 -3.09
CA PRO A 132 17.95 -14.98 -4.17
C PRO A 132 17.28 -15.50 -5.44
N LEU A 133 16.19 -16.27 -5.34
CA LEU A 133 15.45 -16.76 -6.50
C LEU A 133 14.68 -15.64 -7.20
N THR A 134 13.94 -14.81 -6.47
CA THR A 134 13.27 -13.62 -7.03
C THR A 134 14.25 -12.68 -7.71
N THR A 135 15.34 -12.34 -7.03
CA THR A 135 16.37 -11.45 -7.58
C THR A 135 16.99 -12.03 -8.84
N ALA A 136 17.29 -13.34 -8.87
CA ALA A 136 17.78 -14.01 -10.08
C ALA A 136 16.76 -13.98 -11.23
N ARG A 137 15.45 -14.17 -10.95
CA ARG A 137 14.38 -14.08 -11.98
C ARG A 137 14.36 -12.70 -12.61
N PHE A 138 14.29 -11.64 -11.81
CA PHE A 138 14.23 -10.27 -12.31
C PHE A 138 15.51 -9.83 -13.01
N SER A 139 16.67 -10.32 -12.59
CA SER A 139 17.97 -9.90 -13.13
C SER A 139 18.42 -10.69 -14.37
N GLY A 140 18.14 -12.00 -14.39
CA GLY A 140 18.67 -12.93 -15.39
C GLY A 140 17.64 -13.52 -16.34
N LEU A 141 16.37 -13.62 -15.94
CA LEU A 141 15.32 -14.22 -16.76
C LEU A 141 14.43 -13.16 -17.42
N TYR A 142 13.99 -12.16 -16.65
CA TYR A 142 13.09 -11.11 -17.14
C TYR A 142 13.85 -9.84 -17.56
N GLY A 143 15.06 -9.65 -17.01
CA GLY A 143 15.94 -8.53 -17.33
C GLY A 143 15.42 -7.17 -16.91
N HIS A 144 14.60 -7.11 -15.85
CA HIS A 144 14.13 -5.87 -15.25
C HIS A 144 15.20 -5.19 -14.41
N TRP A 145 16.02 -5.97 -13.72
CA TRP A 145 17.10 -5.48 -12.85
C TRP A 145 18.46 -5.84 -13.43
N TYR A 146 19.51 -5.13 -13.00
CA TYR A 146 20.87 -5.40 -13.41
C TYR A 146 21.27 -6.87 -13.12
N PRO A 147 21.92 -7.60 -14.05
CA PRO A 147 22.55 -7.11 -15.28
C PRO A 147 21.66 -7.17 -16.55
N HIS A 148 20.34 -7.22 -16.40
CA HIS A 148 19.36 -7.16 -17.49
C HIS A 148 19.42 -8.29 -18.52
N HIS A 149 19.94 -9.45 -18.11
CA HIS A 149 19.91 -10.64 -18.95
C HIS A 149 18.48 -11.21 -19.05
N ARG A 150 18.20 -11.92 -20.14
CA ARG A 150 16.88 -12.49 -20.46
C ARG A 150 16.98 -13.93 -20.93
N ASP A 151 17.84 -14.70 -20.26
CA ASP A 151 18.15 -16.07 -20.64
C ASP A 151 18.30 -16.98 -19.42
N GLU A 152 17.93 -18.24 -19.61
CA GLU A 152 17.86 -19.20 -18.50
C GLU A 152 19.24 -19.49 -17.88
N ARG A 153 20.31 -19.46 -18.69
CA ARG A 153 21.66 -19.75 -18.20
C ARG A 153 22.12 -18.65 -17.24
N SER A 154 21.88 -17.39 -17.59
CA SER A 154 22.17 -16.24 -16.74
C SER A 154 21.33 -16.25 -15.47
N PHE A 155 20.04 -16.60 -15.55
CA PHE A 155 19.20 -16.82 -14.37
C PHE A 155 19.81 -17.84 -13.40
N TRP A 156 20.15 -19.04 -13.87
CA TRP A 156 20.71 -20.08 -12.99
C TRP A 156 22.08 -19.72 -12.45
N ARG A 157 22.93 -19.05 -13.24
CA ARG A 157 24.22 -18.52 -12.75
C ARG A 157 24.02 -17.50 -11.64
N ALA A 158 23.11 -16.55 -11.82
CA ALA A 158 22.79 -15.54 -10.82
C ALA A 158 22.27 -16.16 -9.52
N LEU A 159 21.40 -17.18 -9.61
CA LEU A 159 20.93 -17.90 -8.43
C LEU A 159 22.07 -18.62 -7.71
N LEU A 160 22.89 -19.38 -8.44
CA LEU A 160 24.01 -20.12 -7.84
C LEU A 160 25.06 -19.20 -7.21
N THR A 161 25.32 -18.03 -7.81
CA THR A 161 26.21 -17.01 -7.25
C THR A 161 25.70 -16.43 -5.95
N GLN A 162 24.39 -16.18 -5.85
CA GLN A 162 23.79 -15.74 -4.59
C GLN A 162 23.81 -16.86 -3.53
N VAL A 163 23.52 -18.12 -3.91
CA VAL A 163 23.63 -19.27 -3.01
C VAL A 163 25.06 -19.43 -2.48
N ASP A 164 26.06 -19.35 -3.34
CA ASP A 164 27.47 -19.41 -2.93
C ASP A 164 27.86 -18.22 -2.06
N GLY A 165 27.32 -17.02 -2.36
CA GLY A 165 27.49 -15.84 -1.52
C GLY A 165 26.92 -16.05 -0.12
N THR A 166 25.71 -16.58 0.01
CA THR A 166 25.12 -16.94 1.31
C THR A 166 25.97 -17.97 2.05
N ARG A 167 26.44 -19.02 1.36
CA ARG A 167 27.32 -20.05 1.94
C ARG A 167 28.63 -19.45 2.44
N ALA A 168 29.29 -18.64 1.62
CA ALA A 168 30.54 -17.97 1.97
C ALA A 168 30.37 -17.01 3.16
N ALA A 169 29.30 -16.21 3.14
CA ALA A 169 28.95 -15.30 4.22
C ALA A 169 28.72 -16.06 5.54
N MET A 170 27.86 -17.09 5.54
CA MET A 170 27.58 -17.84 6.75
C MET A 170 28.80 -18.61 7.26
N LYS A 171 29.68 -19.10 6.38
CA LYS A 171 30.95 -19.73 6.77
C LYS A 171 31.89 -18.74 7.46
N ALA A 172 31.99 -17.52 6.95
CA ALA A 172 32.75 -16.44 7.56
C ALA A 172 32.16 -16.02 8.92
N VAL A 173 30.86 -15.72 8.96
CA VAL A 173 30.14 -15.35 10.18
C VAL A 173 30.28 -16.43 11.26
N ARG A 174 30.05 -17.71 10.91
CA ARG A 174 30.13 -18.83 11.88
C ARG A 174 31.54 -19.11 12.38
N ARG A 175 32.61 -18.62 11.72
CA ARG A 175 33.96 -18.65 12.30
C ARG A 175 34.10 -17.75 13.50
N ILE A 176 33.41 -16.61 13.50
CA ILE A 176 33.44 -15.59 14.55
C ILE A 176 32.37 -15.88 15.62
N ASN A 177 31.14 -16.14 15.18
CA ASN A 177 30.02 -16.51 16.06
C ASN A 177 29.45 -17.88 15.68
N ARG A 178 29.85 -18.93 16.41
CA ARG A 178 29.38 -20.31 16.19
C ARG A 178 27.88 -20.51 16.39
N ARG A 179 27.19 -19.57 17.04
CA ARG A 179 25.73 -19.61 17.27
C ARG A 179 24.93 -18.97 16.13
N ALA A 180 25.59 -18.42 15.11
CA ALA A 180 24.92 -17.69 14.05
C ALA A 180 23.97 -18.59 13.24
N ARG A 181 22.71 -18.14 13.16
CA ARG A 181 21.60 -18.77 12.45
C ARG A 181 21.37 -18.10 11.10
N LEU A 182 21.13 -18.92 10.08
CA LEU A 182 20.68 -18.48 8.76
C LEU A 182 19.15 -18.45 8.71
N ILE A 183 18.58 -17.26 8.53
CA ILE A 183 17.18 -17.05 8.18
C ILE A 183 17.15 -16.73 6.70
N GLN A 184 16.87 -17.73 5.86
CA GLN A 184 16.87 -17.54 4.41
C GLN A 184 15.47 -17.25 3.90
N THR A 185 15.28 -16.05 3.37
CA THR A 185 14.02 -15.56 2.81
C THR A 185 13.94 -15.81 1.30
N ASP A 186 12.75 -16.10 0.80
CA ASP A 186 12.39 -16.03 -0.63
C ASP A 186 10.86 -15.90 -0.82
N ASP A 187 10.43 -15.44 -1.99
CA ASP A 187 9.01 -15.46 -2.41
C ASP A 187 8.58 -16.90 -2.69
N LEU A 188 7.43 -17.30 -2.15
CA LEU A 188 6.87 -18.63 -2.33
C LEU A 188 5.40 -18.58 -2.75
N GLY A 189 5.17 -18.69 -4.06
CA GLY A 189 3.86 -18.96 -4.65
C GLY A 189 3.74 -20.35 -5.26
N ARG A 190 2.53 -20.75 -5.64
CA ARG A 190 2.25 -21.95 -6.42
C ARG A 190 1.75 -21.58 -7.82
N THR A 191 2.26 -22.26 -8.84
CA THR A 191 1.79 -22.09 -10.22
C THR A 191 0.74 -23.14 -10.55
N TYR A 192 -0.44 -22.69 -10.92
CA TYR A 192 -1.55 -23.48 -11.43
C TYR A 192 -1.62 -23.35 -12.95
N ALA A 193 -2.32 -24.26 -13.62
CA ALA A 193 -2.38 -24.24 -15.08
C ALA A 193 -3.58 -25.00 -15.65
N THR A 194 -3.95 -24.64 -16.88
CA THR A 194 -4.73 -25.53 -17.75
C THR A 194 -3.93 -26.80 -18.08
N VAL A 195 -4.62 -27.88 -18.46
CA VAL A 195 -3.98 -29.18 -18.79
C VAL A 195 -2.84 -29.03 -19.82
N ARG A 196 -3.04 -28.19 -20.84
CA ARG A 196 -2.03 -27.94 -21.89
C ARG A 196 -0.76 -27.25 -21.36
N MET A 197 -0.87 -26.54 -20.24
CA MET A 197 0.23 -25.84 -19.57
C MET A 197 0.79 -26.61 -18.36
N ALA A 198 0.35 -27.85 -18.12
CA ALA A 198 0.72 -28.61 -16.92
C ALA A 198 2.23 -28.85 -16.79
N GLN A 199 2.95 -29.07 -17.90
CA GLN A 199 4.41 -29.28 -17.87
C GLN A 199 5.16 -28.00 -17.44
N GLN A 200 4.75 -26.84 -17.97
CA GLN A 200 5.33 -25.55 -17.57
C GLN A 200 5.08 -25.29 -16.08
N ALA A 201 3.83 -25.44 -15.62
CA ALA A 201 3.51 -25.27 -14.22
C ALA A 201 4.24 -26.27 -13.31
N ALA A 202 4.45 -27.52 -13.75
CA ALA A 202 5.25 -28.49 -13.00
C ALA A 202 6.72 -28.04 -12.88
N PHE A 203 7.30 -27.50 -13.95
CA PHE A 203 8.65 -26.93 -13.92
C PHE A 203 8.73 -25.70 -13.00
N ASP A 204 7.76 -24.78 -13.06
CA ASP A 204 7.73 -23.60 -12.18
C ASP A 204 7.57 -24.00 -10.71
N ASN A 205 6.72 -24.99 -10.42
CA ASN A 205 6.53 -25.53 -9.07
C ASN A 205 7.72 -26.34 -8.54
N LEU A 206 8.60 -26.81 -9.42
CA LEU A 206 9.90 -27.37 -9.07
C LEU A 206 10.91 -26.25 -8.81
N ARG A 207 10.96 -25.24 -9.69
CA ARG A 207 11.90 -24.12 -9.63
C ARG A 207 11.71 -23.22 -8.42
N ARG A 208 10.47 -23.00 -7.96
CA ARG A 208 10.17 -22.18 -6.77
C ARG A 208 10.89 -22.64 -5.49
N TRP A 209 11.35 -23.89 -5.43
CA TRP A 209 12.11 -24.43 -4.30
C TRP A 209 13.62 -24.29 -4.45
N ALA A 210 14.12 -23.89 -5.61
CA ALA A 210 15.51 -24.09 -6.00
C ALA A 210 16.52 -23.42 -5.05
N GLY A 211 16.26 -22.20 -4.59
CA GLY A 211 17.14 -21.50 -3.65
C GLY A 211 17.38 -22.29 -2.36
N TRP A 212 16.29 -22.74 -1.72
CA TRP A 212 16.38 -23.57 -0.52
C TRP A 212 16.91 -24.97 -0.83
N ASP A 213 16.48 -25.64 -1.89
CA ASP A 213 16.98 -26.98 -2.23
C ASP A 213 18.49 -27.00 -2.44
N LEU A 214 19.05 -25.94 -3.04
CA LEU A 214 20.49 -25.76 -3.17
C LEU A 214 21.16 -25.58 -1.80
N LEU A 215 20.65 -24.71 -0.94
CA LEU A 215 21.19 -24.48 0.40
C LEU A 215 21.11 -25.72 1.29
N PHE A 216 20.05 -26.53 1.18
CA PHE A 216 19.92 -27.82 1.86
C PHE A 216 20.75 -28.95 1.22
N GLY A 217 21.45 -28.70 0.11
CA GLY A 217 22.25 -29.72 -0.59
C GLY A 217 21.43 -30.80 -1.30
N ARG A 218 20.15 -30.52 -1.62
CA ARG A 218 19.22 -31.50 -2.20
C ARG A 218 19.31 -31.63 -3.72
N VAL A 219 19.93 -30.67 -4.40
CA VAL A 219 20.13 -30.70 -5.85
C VAL A 219 21.33 -31.58 -6.19
N THR A 220 21.13 -32.90 -6.12
CA THR A 220 22.12 -33.95 -6.45
C THR A 220 21.85 -34.55 -7.84
N PRO A 221 22.67 -35.47 -8.39
CA PRO A 221 22.40 -36.12 -9.69
C PRO A 221 21.02 -36.76 -9.86
N HIS A 222 20.33 -37.08 -8.77
CA HIS A 222 18.97 -37.63 -8.79
C HIS A 222 17.86 -36.55 -8.76
N HIS A 223 18.22 -35.28 -8.54
CA HIS A 223 17.27 -34.19 -8.49
C HIS A 223 16.74 -33.84 -9.90
N PRO A 224 15.43 -33.58 -10.08
CA PRO A 224 14.87 -33.29 -11.41
C PRO A 224 15.48 -32.09 -12.15
N LEU A 225 16.05 -31.12 -11.42
CA LEU A 225 16.75 -29.97 -12.03
C LEU A 225 18.18 -30.30 -12.50
N TRP A 226 18.79 -31.38 -12.00
CA TRP A 226 20.22 -31.66 -12.20
C TRP A 226 20.59 -31.73 -13.67
N ALA A 227 19.95 -32.62 -14.43
CA ALA A 227 20.29 -32.85 -15.82
C ALA A 227 20.14 -31.59 -16.68
N ARG A 228 19.20 -30.70 -16.33
CA ARG A 228 19.01 -29.42 -17.03
C ARG A 228 20.17 -28.45 -16.78
N LEU A 229 20.56 -28.31 -15.52
CA LEU A 229 21.65 -27.43 -15.09
C LEU A 229 23.03 -27.95 -15.53
N ASP A 230 23.24 -29.27 -15.46
CA ASP A 230 24.48 -29.92 -15.89
C ASP A 230 24.74 -29.72 -17.39
N ARG A 231 23.70 -29.80 -18.23
CA ARG A 231 23.79 -29.44 -19.66
C ARG A 231 24.20 -27.99 -19.92
N MET A 232 24.01 -27.08 -18.95
CA MET A 232 24.47 -25.69 -19.03
C MET A 232 25.92 -25.50 -18.54
N GLY A 233 26.59 -26.60 -18.13
CA GLY A 233 27.94 -26.62 -17.58
C GLY A 233 28.00 -26.30 -16.09
N LEU A 234 26.90 -26.44 -15.35
CA LEU A 234 26.82 -26.08 -13.93
C LEU A 234 26.98 -27.28 -12.98
N GLY A 235 27.17 -28.50 -13.49
CA GLY A 235 27.20 -29.73 -12.70
C GLY A 235 28.26 -29.76 -11.60
N ASP A 236 29.49 -29.34 -11.89
CA ASP A 236 30.58 -29.31 -10.91
C ASP A 236 30.26 -28.37 -9.74
N ARG A 237 29.67 -27.21 -10.04
CA ARG A 237 29.22 -26.24 -9.04
C ARG A 237 28.09 -26.79 -8.18
N LEU A 238 27.15 -27.53 -8.79
CA LEU A 238 26.10 -28.22 -8.04
C LEU A 238 26.64 -29.30 -7.10
N ARG A 239 27.65 -30.09 -7.53
CA ARG A 239 28.32 -31.06 -6.63
C ARG A 239 28.96 -30.32 -5.45
N ALA A 240 29.70 -29.25 -5.73
CA ALA A 240 30.35 -28.45 -4.69
C ALA A 240 29.36 -27.83 -3.68
N ILE A 241 28.14 -27.50 -4.11
CA ILE A 241 27.07 -27.04 -3.20
C ILE A 241 26.51 -28.21 -2.37
N ALA A 242 26.24 -29.36 -3.00
CA ALA A 242 25.72 -30.54 -2.31
C ALA A 242 26.73 -31.13 -1.30
N ASP A 243 28.03 -31.02 -1.56
CA ASP A 243 29.09 -31.54 -0.70
C ASP A 243 29.39 -30.66 0.53
N ASP A 244 29.12 -29.35 0.46
CA ASP A 244 29.27 -28.39 1.58
C ASP A 244 28.02 -27.47 1.68
N PRO A 245 26.84 -28.03 2.03
CA PRO A 245 25.59 -27.28 2.05
C PRO A 245 25.53 -26.30 3.22
N CYS A 246 24.66 -25.30 3.13
CA CYS A 246 24.39 -24.35 4.21
C CYS A 246 22.88 -24.28 4.46
N PRO A 247 22.28 -25.32 5.07
CA PRO A 247 20.85 -25.36 5.31
C PRO A 247 20.44 -24.17 6.20
N PRO A 248 19.31 -23.51 5.89
CA PRO A 248 18.73 -22.50 6.76
C PRO A 248 18.36 -23.09 8.12
N ASP A 249 18.59 -22.30 9.18
CA ASP A 249 18.08 -22.59 10.52
C ASP A 249 16.57 -22.24 10.62
N VAL A 250 16.13 -21.26 9.81
CA VAL A 250 14.72 -20.88 9.62
C VAL A 250 14.47 -20.64 8.13
N VAL A 251 13.41 -21.23 7.59
CA VAL A 251 12.89 -20.95 6.25
C VAL A 251 12.02 -19.68 6.33
N GLY A 252 12.48 -18.58 5.75
CA GLY A 252 11.72 -17.34 5.68
C GLY A 252 10.81 -17.33 4.47
N VAL A 253 9.49 -17.27 4.66
CA VAL A 253 8.51 -17.25 3.56
C VAL A 253 8.00 -15.83 3.39
N ASN A 254 8.20 -15.29 2.18
CA ASN A 254 7.50 -14.12 1.69
C ASN A 254 6.37 -14.61 0.78
N HIS A 255 5.14 -14.20 1.05
CA HIS A 255 3.99 -14.60 0.25
C HIS A 255 3.01 -13.44 0.19
N TYR A 256 2.64 -13.08 -1.02
CA TYR A 256 1.71 -12.01 -1.32
C TYR A 256 0.43 -12.60 -1.91
N LEU A 257 -0.67 -11.85 -1.84
CA LEU A 257 -1.98 -12.26 -2.37
C LEU A 257 -1.94 -12.66 -3.86
N THR A 258 -0.93 -12.20 -4.57
CA THR A 258 -0.68 -12.40 -6.01
C THR A 258 0.52 -13.32 -6.31
N SER A 259 1.15 -13.93 -5.28
CA SER A 259 2.27 -14.86 -5.45
C SER A 259 1.84 -16.15 -6.16
N ASP A 260 0.62 -16.64 -5.92
CA ASP A 260 0.07 -17.78 -6.66
C ASP A 260 -0.26 -17.35 -8.11
N ARG A 261 0.26 -18.11 -9.08
CA ARG A 261 0.15 -17.80 -10.52
C ARG A 261 -0.73 -18.81 -11.25
N PHE A 262 -1.33 -18.41 -12.36
CA PHE A 262 -2.13 -19.27 -13.22
C PHE A 262 -1.74 -19.12 -14.70
N LEU A 263 -1.42 -20.24 -15.34
CA LEU A 263 -1.03 -20.31 -16.75
C LEU A 263 -2.15 -20.86 -17.65
N ASP A 264 -2.54 -20.10 -18.66
CA ASP A 264 -3.58 -20.47 -19.61
C ASP A 264 -3.11 -20.27 -21.06
N HIS A 265 -3.19 -21.32 -21.88
CA HIS A 265 -2.82 -21.26 -23.29
C HIS A 265 -3.78 -20.42 -24.16
N ARG A 266 -4.97 -20.06 -23.63
CA ARG A 266 -6.00 -19.27 -24.32
C ARG A 266 -5.79 -17.78 -24.07
N VAL A 267 -4.73 -17.24 -24.68
CA VAL A 267 -4.26 -15.86 -24.48
C VAL A 267 -5.34 -14.81 -24.75
N GLU A 268 -6.26 -15.08 -25.69
CA GLU A 268 -7.34 -14.19 -26.08
C GLU A 268 -8.35 -13.87 -24.95
N ARG A 269 -8.33 -14.64 -23.86
CA ARG A 269 -9.17 -14.42 -22.67
C ARG A 269 -8.59 -13.42 -21.68
N TYR A 270 -7.35 -12.98 -21.91
CA TYR A 270 -6.59 -12.16 -20.98
C TYR A 270 -6.04 -10.91 -21.68
N PRO A 271 -5.82 -9.81 -20.94
CA PRO A 271 -5.18 -8.62 -21.48
C PRO A 271 -3.79 -8.91 -22.06
N VAL A 272 -3.39 -8.16 -23.09
CA VAL A 272 -2.10 -8.36 -23.79
C VAL A 272 -0.89 -8.31 -22.86
N HIS A 273 -0.93 -7.50 -21.80
CA HIS A 273 0.20 -7.40 -20.86
C HIS A 273 0.44 -8.68 -20.03
N THR A 274 -0.51 -9.62 -19.99
CA THR A 274 -0.31 -10.92 -19.32
C THR A 274 0.22 -11.98 -20.28
N HIS A 275 0.39 -11.68 -21.57
CA HIS A 275 0.79 -12.66 -22.58
C HIS A 275 2.29 -12.91 -22.51
N GLY A 276 2.66 -14.18 -22.45
CA GLY A 276 4.04 -14.66 -22.52
C GLY A 276 4.12 -15.93 -23.35
N SER A 277 5.28 -16.58 -23.33
CA SER A 277 5.51 -17.83 -24.04
C SER A 277 6.64 -18.63 -23.41
N ASN A 278 6.68 -19.92 -23.74
CA ASN A 278 7.89 -20.73 -23.68
C ASN A 278 8.27 -21.16 -25.11
N ASP A 279 9.26 -22.03 -25.25
CA ASP A 279 9.74 -22.49 -26.56
C ASP A 279 8.69 -23.23 -27.41
N GLN A 280 7.54 -23.60 -26.82
CA GLN A 280 6.54 -24.46 -27.45
C GLN A 280 5.17 -23.80 -27.60
N ILE A 281 4.79 -22.92 -26.67
CA ILE A 281 3.42 -22.41 -26.59
C ILE A 281 3.37 -21.01 -25.97
N ALA A 282 2.53 -20.16 -26.55
CA ALA A 282 2.14 -18.88 -25.96
C ALA A 282 1.05 -19.12 -24.89
N TYR A 283 1.12 -18.37 -23.79
CA TYR A 283 0.18 -18.48 -22.69
C TYR A 283 0.04 -17.15 -21.96
N ALA A 284 -1.09 -16.97 -21.29
CA ALA A 284 -1.28 -15.91 -20.32
C ALA A 284 -0.76 -16.36 -18.95
N ASP A 285 0.01 -15.50 -18.28
CA ASP A 285 0.38 -15.62 -16.88
C ASP A 285 -0.34 -14.55 -16.08
N THR A 286 -1.28 -14.96 -15.24
CA THR A 286 -2.09 -14.06 -14.37
C THR A 286 -2.08 -14.55 -12.93
N GLU A 287 -2.51 -13.70 -12.01
CA GLU A 287 -2.66 -14.05 -10.60
C GLU A 287 -3.74 -15.13 -10.43
N ALA A 288 -3.42 -16.23 -9.75
CA ALA A 288 -4.35 -17.33 -9.58
C ALA A 288 -5.61 -16.92 -8.80
N VAL A 289 -5.47 -15.99 -7.84
CA VAL A 289 -6.60 -15.42 -7.08
C VAL A 289 -7.61 -14.68 -7.96
N ARG A 290 -7.18 -14.17 -9.13
CA ARG A 290 -8.02 -13.45 -10.10
C ARG A 290 -8.71 -14.34 -11.12
N ALA A 291 -8.31 -15.61 -11.24
CA ALA A 291 -8.77 -16.53 -12.29
C ALA A 291 -9.42 -17.82 -11.79
N LEU A 292 -9.05 -18.30 -10.59
CA LEU A 292 -9.49 -19.60 -10.09
C LEU A 292 -10.65 -19.52 -9.10
N ASP A 293 -11.59 -20.45 -9.25
CA ASP A 293 -12.71 -20.64 -8.32
C ASP A 293 -12.90 -22.13 -7.96
N PRO A 294 -12.84 -22.52 -6.67
CA PRO A 294 -12.53 -21.69 -5.50
C PRO A 294 -11.09 -21.12 -5.53
N PRO A 295 -10.77 -20.08 -4.72
CA PRO A 295 -9.43 -19.49 -4.69
C PRO A 295 -8.34 -20.53 -4.32
N PRO A 296 -7.06 -20.30 -4.67
CA PRO A 296 -5.94 -21.16 -4.28
C PRO A 296 -5.84 -21.43 -2.78
N ALA A 297 -4.99 -22.38 -2.39
CA ALA A 297 -4.71 -22.64 -0.98
C ALA A 297 -3.96 -21.47 -0.29
N GLY A 298 -3.30 -20.61 -1.08
CA GLY A 298 -2.63 -19.40 -0.61
C GLY A 298 -1.57 -19.67 0.46
N LEU A 299 -1.44 -18.71 1.38
CA LEU A 299 -0.46 -18.72 2.46
C LEU A 299 -0.43 -20.02 3.26
N ALA A 300 -1.60 -20.49 3.70
CA ALA A 300 -1.69 -21.72 4.49
C ALA A 300 -1.21 -22.95 3.70
N GLY A 301 -1.47 -22.99 2.39
CA GLY A 301 -0.99 -24.07 1.52
C GLY A 301 0.54 -24.08 1.41
N VAL A 302 1.14 -22.94 1.10
CA VAL A 302 2.59 -22.86 0.89
C VAL A 302 3.39 -23.10 2.18
N LEU A 303 2.87 -22.69 3.34
CA LEU A 303 3.50 -22.96 4.64
C LEU A 303 3.47 -24.46 4.98
N ARG A 304 2.34 -25.15 4.73
CA ARG A 304 2.26 -26.61 4.91
C ARG A 304 3.23 -27.33 3.98
N GLU A 305 3.32 -26.91 2.72
CA GLU A 305 4.26 -27.49 1.75
C GLU A 305 5.72 -27.28 2.16
N ALA A 306 6.08 -26.08 2.62
CA ALA A 306 7.43 -25.79 3.11
C ALA A 306 7.78 -26.65 4.34
N TRP A 307 6.86 -26.78 5.29
CA TRP A 307 7.04 -27.62 6.47
C TRP A 307 7.19 -29.09 6.08
N GLN A 308 6.30 -29.61 5.22
CA GLN A 308 6.37 -30.99 4.73
C GLN A 308 7.68 -31.26 3.99
N ARG A 309 8.19 -30.28 3.23
CA ARG A 309 9.41 -30.42 2.45
C ARG A 309 10.65 -30.44 3.34
N TYR A 310 10.76 -29.53 4.31
CA TYR A 310 12.02 -29.28 5.03
C TYR A 310 12.02 -29.69 6.51
N GLY A 311 10.86 -29.79 7.16
CA GLY A 311 10.77 -30.03 8.62
C GLY A 311 11.54 -29.00 9.46
N THR A 312 11.80 -27.82 8.89
CA THR A 312 12.61 -26.74 9.45
C THR A 312 11.67 -25.62 9.91
N PRO A 313 11.93 -24.93 11.04
CA PRO A 313 11.11 -23.80 11.47
C PRO A 313 10.90 -22.77 10.36
N ILE A 314 9.71 -22.18 10.32
CA ILE A 314 9.31 -21.21 9.29
C ILE A 314 9.07 -19.86 9.96
N ALA A 315 9.44 -18.78 9.30
CA ALA A 315 8.99 -17.43 9.66
C ALA A 315 8.30 -16.79 8.45
N LEU A 316 7.19 -16.09 8.68
CA LEU A 316 6.63 -15.18 7.69
C LEU A 316 7.49 -13.90 7.73
N THR A 317 8.39 -13.77 6.76
CA THR A 317 9.43 -12.74 6.81
C THR A 317 9.02 -11.41 6.19
N GLU A 318 7.94 -11.40 5.41
CA GLU A 318 7.28 -10.21 4.88
C GLU A 318 5.77 -10.42 4.81
N VAL A 319 5.01 -9.54 5.47
CA VAL A 319 3.55 -9.47 5.40
C VAL A 319 3.14 -8.02 5.11
N HIS A 320 2.98 -7.71 3.83
CA HIS A 320 2.54 -6.40 3.32
C HIS A 320 1.41 -6.58 2.30
N ASN A 321 0.55 -5.58 2.17
CA ASN A 321 -0.42 -5.49 1.08
C ASN A 321 -0.46 -4.03 0.57
N GLY A 322 -0.06 -3.82 -0.68
CA GLY A 322 -0.16 -2.51 -1.34
C GLY A 322 -1.62 -2.20 -1.71
N CYS A 323 -2.43 -1.79 -0.72
CA CYS A 323 -3.87 -1.61 -0.89
C CYS A 323 -4.42 -0.58 0.12
N THR A 324 -5.74 -0.37 0.10
CA THR A 324 -6.47 0.48 1.06
C THR A 324 -6.31 -0.02 2.49
N ARG A 325 -6.52 0.86 3.48
CA ARG A 325 -6.17 0.55 4.88
C ARG A 325 -6.85 -0.71 5.42
N GLU A 326 -8.14 -0.92 5.15
CA GLU A 326 -8.86 -2.11 5.58
C GLU A 326 -8.33 -3.40 4.96
N GLU A 327 -7.92 -3.38 3.69
CA GLU A 327 -7.36 -4.56 3.02
C GLU A 327 -5.95 -4.87 3.54
N GLN A 328 -5.20 -3.85 3.99
CA GLN A 328 -3.95 -4.06 4.74
C GLN A 328 -4.20 -4.74 6.10
N LEU A 329 -5.18 -4.22 6.87
CA LEU A 329 -5.54 -4.78 8.16
C LEU A 329 -6.04 -6.23 8.05
N ARG A 330 -6.89 -6.52 7.05
CA ARG A 330 -7.40 -7.88 6.76
C ARG A 330 -6.27 -8.84 6.43
N TRP A 331 -5.30 -8.41 5.62
CA TRP A 331 -4.19 -9.29 5.22
C TRP A 331 -3.28 -9.61 6.41
N VAL A 332 -2.94 -8.61 7.21
CA VAL A 332 -2.13 -8.80 8.43
C VAL A 332 -2.83 -9.71 9.43
N ALA A 333 -4.13 -9.50 9.66
CA ALA A 333 -4.92 -10.35 10.53
C ALA A 333 -4.96 -11.81 10.03
N GLU A 334 -5.23 -12.00 8.73
CA GLU A 334 -5.27 -13.34 8.12
C GLU A 334 -3.91 -14.06 8.19
N ALA A 335 -2.80 -13.35 7.96
CA ALA A 335 -1.46 -13.92 8.06
C ALA A 335 -1.14 -14.36 9.49
N TRP A 336 -1.49 -13.54 10.48
CA TRP A 336 -1.33 -13.87 11.90
C TRP A 336 -2.18 -15.06 12.33
N ASP A 337 -3.45 -15.09 11.93
CA ASP A 337 -4.38 -16.16 12.26
C ASP A 337 -3.97 -17.47 11.58
N THR A 338 -3.54 -17.40 10.32
CA THR A 338 -2.98 -18.56 9.59
C THR A 338 -1.75 -19.12 10.30
N ALA A 339 -0.79 -18.27 10.67
CA ALA A 339 0.39 -18.68 11.41
C ALA A 339 0.02 -19.32 12.76
N SER A 340 -0.94 -18.75 13.47
CA SER A 340 -1.40 -19.25 14.77
C SER A 340 -2.07 -20.63 14.64
N ALA A 341 -3.00 -20.78 13.69
CA ALA A 341 -3.70 -22.04 13.43
C ALA A 341 -2.74 -23.16 13.01
N LEU A 342 -1.76 -22.88 12.13
CA LEU A 342 -0.78 -23.90 11.71
C LEU A 342 0.12 -24.36 12.87
N ARG A 343 0.37 -23.53 13.87
CA ARG A 343 1.11 -23.94 15.08
C ARG A 343 0.30 -24.91 15.92
N GLU A 344 -1.01 -24.73 15.99
CA GLU A 344 -1.92 -25.67 16.64
C GLU A 344 -1.94 -27.02 15.89
N GLU A 345 -1.75 -27.02 14.57
CA GLU A 345 -1.53 -28.22 13.74
C GLU A 345 -0.13 -28.85 13.92
N GLY A 346 0.75 -28.26 14.73
CA GLY A 346 2.11 -28.77 15.01
C GLY A 346 3.20 -28.31 14.04
N ILE A 347 2.91 -27.33 13.18
CA ILE A 347 3.91 -26.73 12.29
C ILE A 347 4.70 -25.68 13.06
N ALA A 348 6.04 -25.75 13.00
CA ALA A 348 6.91 -24.82 13.71
C ALA A 348 6.97 -23.45 13.01
N ILE A 349 5.96 -22.60 13.22
CA ILE A 349 6.02 -21.18 12.85
C ILE A 349 6.67 -20.39 14.00
N GLU A 350 7.82 -19.78 13.71
CA GLU A 350 8.63 -19.01 14.66
C GLU A 350 8.15 -17.57 14.81
N ALA A 351 7.79 -16.90 13.70
CA ALA A 351 7.45 -15.48 13.70
C ALA A 351 6.56 -15.04 12.54
N VAL A 352 5.94 -13.86 12.71
CA VAL A 352 5.30 -13.07 11.66
C VAL A 352 5.90 -11.66 11.66
N THR A 353 6.26 -11.16 10.48
CA THR A 353 6.98 -9.91 10.33
C THR A 353 6.10 -8.80 9.75
N ALA A 354 6.01 -7.68 10.46
CA ALA A 354 5.46 -6.44 9.90
C ALA A 354 6.39 -5.89 8.83
N TRP A 355 6.00 -6.09 7.58
CA TRP A 355 6.67 -5.51 6.40
C TRP A 355 5.66 -4.63 5.65
N ALA A 356 6.00 -3.46 5.15
CA ALA A 356 7.16 -2.67 5.54
C ALA A 356 6.78 -1.73 6.70
N LEU A 357 7.69 -1.53 7.67
CA LEU A 357 7.45 -0.60 8.78
C LEU A 357 7.23 0.83 8.31
N LEU A 358 7.96 1.29 7.29
CA LEU A 358 7.88 2.65 6.74
C LEU A 358 7.23 2.72 5.36
N GLY A 359 6.53 1.65 4.96
CA GLY A 359 5.98 1.54 3.60
C GLY A 359 7.06 1.27 2.56
N SER A 360 6.68 1.40 1.30
CA SER A 360 7.54 1.07 0.16
C SER A 360 7.25 2.02 -1.01
N HIS A 361 8.23 2.24 -1.89
CA HIS A 361 8.05 3.12 -3.04
C HIS A 361 8.40 2.43 -4.36
N ASP A 362 7.66 2.75 -5.42
CA ASP A 362 7.88 2.35 -6.83
C ASP A 362 7.77 0.84 -7.13
N TRP A 363 7.37 0.03 -6.16
CA TRP A 363 7.25 -1.42 -6.37
C TRP A 363 6.19 -1.79 -7.39
N ASN A 364 5.16 -0.96 -7.55
CA ASN A 364 4.18 -1.09 -8.65
C ASN A 364 4.82 -0.95 -10.06
N LYS A 365 6.06 -0.46 -10.13
CA LYS A 365 6.91 -0.39 -11.34
C LYS A 365 8.15 -1.28 -11.21
N LEU A 366 8.17 -2.23 -10.27
CA LEU A 366 9.30 -3.10 -9.98
C LEU A 366 10.60 -2.32 -9.76
N LEU A 367 10.54 -1.12 -9.20
CA LEU A 367 11.71 -0.26 -9.00
C LEU A 367 12.48 0.05 -10.30
N THR A 368 11.78 0.09 -11.45
CA THR A 368 12.39 0.41 -12.76
C THR A 368 12.13 1.84 -13.22
N ALA A 369 11.20 2.54 -12.56
CA ALA A 369 10.84 3.92 -12.82
C ALA A 369 10.09 4.49 -11.61
N PRO A 370 9.96 5.82 -11.47
CA PRO A 370 9.08 6.43 -10.48
C PRO A 370 7.66 5.85 -10.55
N GLY A 371 7.12 5.50 -9.40
CA GLY A 371 5.84 4.84 -9.23
C GLY A 371 5.10 5.39 -8.01
N LEU A 372 4.29 4.53 -7.39
CA LEU A 372 3.45 4.89 -6.26
C LEU A 372 4.17 4.63 -4.94
N TYR A 373 3.77 5.37 -3.92
CA TYR A 373 4.13 5.10 -2.53
C TYR A 373 3.00 4.30 -1.88
N GLU A 374 3.37 3.23 -1.18
CA GLU A 374 2.46 2.37 -0.42
C GLU A 374 2.73 2.56 1.07
N PRO A 375 1.74 3.01 1.87
CA PRO A 375 1.94 3.25 3.29
C PRO A 375 2.14 1.95 4.06
N GLY A 376 3.07 1.96 5.02
CA GLY A 376 3.35 0.83 5.91
C GLY A 376 2.69 0.97 7.27
N VAL A 377 3.32 0.35 8.27
CA VAL A 377 2.93 0.49 9.68
C VAL A 377 2.96 1.96 10.12
N PHE A 378 3.97 2.68 9.67
CA PHE A 378 4.05 4.12 9.72
C PHE A 378 3.99 4.69 8.30
N ASP A 379 3.18 5.71 8.12
CA ASP A 379 3.09 6.48 6.90
C ASP A 379 4.14 7.62 6.92
N VAL A 380 5.11 7.57 6.01
CA VAL A 380 6.18 8.57 5.85
C VAL A 380 5.96 9.54 4.70
N GLY A 381 4.74 9.62 4.17
CA GLY A 381 4.42 10.40 2.98
C GLY A 381 4.80 11.89 3.02
N LYS A 382 4.87 12.49 4.21
CA LYS A 382 5.31 13.88 4.45
C LYS A 382 6.68 13.98 5.13
N GLY A 383 7.47 12.92 5.06
CA GLY A 383 8.82 12.84 5.63
C GLY A 383 8.87 12.50 7.12
N ALA A 384 7.87 12.88 7.92
CA ALA A 384 7.73 12.44 9.31
C ALA A 384 6.86 11.16 9.39
N PRO A 385 7.28 10.11 10.13
CA PRO A 385 6.47 8.91 10.30
C PRO A 385 5.20 9.19 11.12
N ARG A 386 4.04 8.83 10.58
CA ARG A 386 2.74 8.87 11.25
C ARG A 386 2.24 7.45 11.48
N SER A 387 1.81 7.13 12.70
CA SER A 387 1.19 5.82 12.97
C SER A 387 -0.08 5.63 12.14
N THR A 388 -0.27 4.41 11.68
CA THR A 388 -1.47 3.98 10.96
C THR A 388 -2.25 2.95 11.78
N ALA A 389 -3.43 2.54 11.34
CA ALA A 389 -4.19 1.47 11.99
C ALA A 389 -3.40 0.15 12.10
N LEU A 390 -2.42 -0.08 11.20
CA LEU A 390 -1.54 -1.24 11.27
C LEU A 390 -0.69 -1.23 12.55
N ALA A 391 -0.22 -0.08 13.02
CA ALA A 391 0.55 0.01 14.25
C ALA A 391 -0.27 -0.46 15.46
N THR A 392 -1.54 -0.07 15.52
CA THR A 392 -2.48 -0.53 16.54
C THR A 392 -2.75 -2.03 16.44
N LEU A 393 -2.99 -2.54 15.22
CA LEU A 393 -3.21 -3.97 14.99
C LEU A 393 -1.99 -4.80 15.41
N TRP A 394 -0.80 -4.46 14.94
CA TRP A 394 0.44 -5.17 15.27
C TRP A 394 0.74 -5.20 16.76
N ARG A 395 0.54 -4.09 17.49
CA ARG A 395 0.66 -4.06 18.96
C ARG A 395 -0.33 -5.00 19.65
N GLY A 396 -1.55 -5.10 19.11
CA GLY A 396 -2.65 -5.86 19.72
C GLY A 396 -2.64 -7.36 19.44
N LEU A 397 -2.09 -7.79 18.29
CA LEU A 397 -2.12 -9.19 17.86
C LEU A 397 -1.47 -10.17 18.86
N PRO A 398 -0.27 -9.92 19.42
CA PRO A 398 0.35 -10.83 20.39
C PRO A 398 -0.45 -11.03 21.68
N THR A 399 -1.29 -10.06 22.06
CA THR A 399 -2.10 -10.11 23.29
C THR A 399 -3.57 -10.45 23.04
N GLY A 400 -3.97 -10.66 21.77
CA GLY A 400 -5.37 -10.89 21.41
C GLY A 400 -6.28 -9.68 21.66
N ALA A 401 -5.76 -8.46 21.54
CA ALA A 401 -6.57 -7.24 21.70
C ALA A 401 -7.66 -7.16 20.62
N ALA A 402 -8.72 -6.41 20.91
CA ALA A 402 -9.81 -6.16 19.97
C ALA A 402 -9.28 -5.51 18.68
N ARG A 403 -9.72 -6.04 17.53
CA ARG A 403 -9.31 -5.57 16.20
C ARG A 403 -10.30 -4.52 15.70
N HIS A 404 -9.85 -3.67 14.77
CA HIS A 404 -10.75 -2.74 14.12
C HIS A 404 -11.88 -3.52 13.38
N PRO A 405 -13.15 -3.09 13.49
CA PRO A 405 -14.31 -3.73 12.85
C PRO A 405 -14.18 -4.07 11.36
N VAL A 406 -13.41 -3.31 10.57
CA VAL A 406 -13.23 -3.56 9.13
C VAL A 406 -12.54 -4.89 8.83
N VAL A 407 -11.84 -5.48 9.81
CA VAL A 407 -11.19 -6.79 9.72
C VAL A 407 -12.19 -7.94 9.68
N ALA A 408 -13.42 -7.75 10.21
CA ALA A 408 -14.43 -8.80 10.25
C ALA A 408 -15.01 -9.15 8.86
N ALA A 409 -14.92 -8.22 7.90
CA ALA A 409 -15.32 -8.47 6.53
C ALA A 409 -14.20 -9.18 5.74
N PRO A 410 -14.54 -10.06 4.80
CA PRO A 410 -13.55 -10.76 3.99
C PRO A 410 -12.74 -9.78 3.14
N GLY A 411 -11.42 -10.00 3.08
CA GLY A 411 -10.54 -9.29 2.15
C GLY A 411 -10.93 -9.55 0.71
N TRP A 412 -10.55 -8.64 -0.19
CA TRP A 412 -10.97 -8.72 -1.59
C TRP A 412 -10.64 -10.07 -2.23
N TRP A 413 -9.56 -10.74 -1.81
CA TRP A 413 -9.12 -12.05 -2.30
C TRP A 413 -10.05 -13.21 -1.93
N ARG A 414 -11.00 -13.01 -1.01
CA ARG A 414 -12.04 -13.98 -0.62
C ARG A 414 -13.40 -13.64 -1.22
N ARG A 415 -13.59 -12.41 -1.70
CA ARG A 415 -14.86 -11.95 -2.25
C ARG A 415 -15.05 -12.38 -3.71
N PRO A 416 -16.29 -12.43 -4.22
CA PRO A 416 -16.56 -12.79 -5.62
C PRO A 416 -15.99 -11.80 -6.65
N ASP A 417 -15.93 -10.51 -6.31
CA ASP A 417 -15.40 -9.42 -7.15
C ASP A 417 -13.89 -9.51 -7.40
N ARG A 418 -13.17 -10.44 -6.75
CA ARG A 418 -11.77 -10.74 -7.06
C ARG A 418 -11.57 -11.23 -8.49
N LEU A 419 -12.57 -11.90 -9.06
CA LEU A 419 -12.48 -12.55 -10.36
C LEU A 419 -12.58 -11.50 -11.47
N THR A 420 -11.42 -11.09 -12.00
CA THR A 420 -11.32 -10.11 -13.10
C THR A 420 -11.28 -10.78 -14.47
N HIS A 421 -11.18 -12.11 -14.49
CA HIS A 421 -11.19 -12.93 -15.70
C HIS A 421 -12.36 -13.92 -15.66
N VAL A 422 -12.68 -14.53 -16.80
CA VAL A 422 -13.69 -15.60 -16.85
C VAL A 422 -13.26 -16.74 -15.91
N PRO A 423 -14.03 -17.05 -14.86
CA PRO A 423 -13.58 -17.98 -13.83
C PRO A 423 -13.42 -19.38 -14.37
N LEU A 424 -12.39 -20.08 -13.89
CA LEU A 424 -12.16 -21.49 -14.17
C LEU A 424 -12.36 -22.32 -12.92
N SER A 425 -13.26 -23.29 -13.03
CA SER A 425 -13.56 -24.23 -11.95
C SER A 425 -12.36 -25.15 -11.70
N ARG A 426 -12.02 -25.33 -10.43
CA ARG A 426 -11.11 -26.37 -9.96
C ARG A 426 -11.80 -27.28 -8.94
N PRO A 427 -11.32 -28.52 -8.72
CA PRO A 427 -11.84 -29.36 -7.64
C PRO A 427 -11.73 -28.62 -6.30
N ALA A 428 -12.85 -28.52 -5.59
CA ALA A 428 -12.89 -27.89 -4.28
C ALA A 428 -12.16 -28.75 -3.25
N PRO A 429 -11.28 -28.18 -2.40
CA PRO A 429 -10.89 -28.86 -1.17
C PRO A 429 -12.14 -29.15 -0.34
N ALA A 430 -12.23 -30.35 0.23
CA ALA A 430 -13.31 -30.70 1.15
C ALA A 430 -13.07 -29.99 2.50
N THR A 431 -13.43 -28.71 2.58
CA THR A 431 -13.65 -27.96 3.82
C THR A 431 -14.21 -26.59 3.44
N ARG A 432 -15.47 -26.36 3.81
CA ARG A 432 -16.11 -25.06 3.77
C ARG A 432 -16.39 -24.70 5.23
N THR A 433 -15.56 -23.87 5.83
CA THR A 433 -15.91 -23.28 7.13
C THR A 433 -17.03 -22.26 6.86
N PRO A 434 -18.16 -22.31 7.57
CA PRO A 434 -19.10 -21.20 7.58
C PRO A 434 -18.42 -20.03 8.31
N GLU A 435 -18.30 -18.86 7.67
CA GLU A 435 -17.97 -17.63 8.40
C GLU A 435 -19.26 -17.14 9.05
N GLU A 436 -19.37 -17.31 10.36
CA GLU A 436 -20.30 -16.55 11.19
C GLU A 436 -19.76 -15.12 11.30
N GLN A 437 -20.53 -14.15 10.80
CA GLN A 437 -20.25 -12.75 11.03
C GLN A 437 -20.66 -12.42 12.47
N ASP A 438 -19.69 -12.39 13.38
CA ASP A 438 -19.87 -11.67 14.64
C ASP A 438 -20.05 -10.18 14.28
N GLY A 439 -21.28 -9.69 14.42
CA GLY A 439 -21.69 -8.37 13.97
C GLY A 439 -20.95 -7.26 14.71
N THR A 440 -19.84 -6.80 14.16
CA THR A 440 -19.28 -5.49 14.49
C THR A 440 -20.20 -4.42 13.89
N GLY A 441 -20.52 -3.35 14.63
CA GLY A 441 -21.44 -2.33 14.12
C GLY A 441 -20.91 -1.61 12.87
N PRO A 442 -21.76 -1.10 11.96
CA PRO A 442 -21.38 -0.58 10.64
C PRO A 442 -20.73 0.82 10.69
N LEU A 443 -20.21 1.31 9.56
CA LEU A 443 -19.96 2.74 9.36
C LEU A 443 -21.28 3.46 9.10
N LEU A 444 -21.63 4.47 9.89
CA LEU A 444 -22.84 5.27 9.67
C LEU A 444 -22.52 6.50 8.80
N ILE A 445 -23.14 6.62 7.63
CA ILE A 445 -22.95 7.73 6.69
C ILE A 445 -24.23 8.59 6.68
N CYS A 446 -24.11 9.87 7.07
CA CYS A 446 -25.21 10.82 7.03
C CYS A 446 -25.19 11.59 5.70
N GLY A 447 -26.34 11.70 5.01
CA GLY A 447 -26.46 12.51 3.79
C GLY A 447 -26.58 11.70 2.49
N ALA A 448 -27.42 10.66 2.49
CA ALA A 448 -27.56 9.72 1.36
C ALA A 448 -27.82 10.36 -0.02
N SER A 449 -28.41 11.55 -0.08
CA SER A 449 -28.71 12.25 -1.34
C SER A 449 -27.58 13.16 -1.83
N GLY A 450 -26.57 13.44 -1.01
CA GLY A 450 -25.47 14.34 -1.36
C GLY A 450 -24.33 13.64 -2.10
N THR A 451 -23.53 14.42 -2.83
CA THR A 451 -22.38 13.95 -3.61
C THR A 451 -21.41 13.15 -2.76
N LEU A 452 -21.04 13.65 -1.58
CA LEU A 452 -20.14 12.95 -0.65
C LEU A 452 -20.79 11.69 -0.06
N GLY A 453 -22.05 11.74 0.38
CA GLY A 453 -22.73 10.57 0.94
C GLY A 453 -22.82 9.40 -0.04
N GLN A 454 -23.12 9.69 -1.32
CA GLN A 454 -23.09 8.68 -2.38
C GLN A 454 -21.68 8.16 -2.67
N ALA A 455 -20.69 9.04 -2.67
CA ALA A 455 -19.29 8.68 -2.89
C ALA A 455 -18.77 7.73 -1.79
N PHE A 456 -19.03 8.05 -0.51
CA PHE A 456 -18.69 7.18 0.62
C PHE A 456 -19.37 5.83 0.53
N ALA A 457 -20.66 5.79 0.17
CA ALA A 457 -21.38 4.53 -0.01
C ALA A 457 -20.75 3.68 -1.14
N GLN A 458 -20.44 4.29 -2.28
CA GLN A 458 -19.77 3.61 -3.40
C GLN A 458 -18.39 3.08 -2.99
N ALA A 459 -17.59 3.90 -2.30
CA ALA A 459 -16.28 3.49 -1.80
C ALA A 459 -16.41 2.34 -0.79
N CYS A 460 -17.35 2.40 0.15
CA CYS A 460 -17.59 1.32 1.12
C CYS A 460 -17.98 0.01 0.44
N VAL A 461 -18.84 0.05 -0.59
CA VAL A 461 -19.17 -1.15 -1.40
C VAL A 461 -17.91 -1.71 -2.07
N ALA A 462 -17.13 -0.87 -2.76
CA ALA A 462 -15.91 -1.30 -3.45
C ALA A 462 -14.85 -1.88 -2.49
N ARG A 463 -14.78 -1.31 -1.28
CA ARG A 463 -13.83 -1.66 -0.22
C ARG A 463 -14.35 -2.76 0.72
N GLY A 464 -15.58 -3.24 0.51
CA GLY A 464 -16.22 -4.23 1.36
C GLY A 464 -16.32 -3.79 2.83
N ILE A 465 -16.60 -2.50 3.07
CA ILE A 465 -16.83 -1.94 4.40
C ILE A 465 -18.34 -1.99 4.67
N ASP A 466 -18.73 -2.65 5.76
CA ASP A 466 -20.13 -2.65 6.20
C ASP A 466 -20.56 -1.24 6.63
N HIS A 467 -21.68 -0.79 6.09
CA HIS A 467 -22.11 0.60 6.21
C HIS A 467 -23.63 0.77 6.12
N VAL A 468 -24.11 1.82 6.76
CA VAL A 468 -25.51 2.27 6.69
C VAL A 468 -25.53 3.72 6.24
N VAL A 469 -26.28 4.01 5.17
CA VAL A 469 -26.46 5.39 4.68
C VAL A 469 -27.82 5.90 5.12
N THR A 470 -27.84 7.00 5.87
CA THR A 470 -29.07 7.58 6.39
C THR A 470 -29.54 8.77 5.56
N ARG A 471 -30.86 8.85 5.45
CA ARG A 471 -31.62 9.99 4.94
C ARG A 471 -32.16 10.80 6.12
N ARG A 472 -32.61 12.03 5.85
CA ARG A 472 -33.10 12.95 6.91
C ARG A 472 -34.30 12.40 7.69
N ASP A 473 -35.15 11.59 7.07
CA ASP A 473 -36.28 10.92 7.71
C ASP A 473 -35.83 9.84 8.71
N ALA A 474 -34.74 9.14 8.43
CA ALA A 474 -34.13 8.15 9.33
C ALA A 474 -33.24 8.80 10.41
N LEU A 475 -32.54 9.89 10.06
CA LEU A 475 -31.64 10.63 10.96
C LEU A 475 -31.70 12.13 10.66
N ASP A 476 -32.54 12.84 11.41
CA ASP A 476 -32.62 14.30 11.35
C ASP A 476 -31.60 14.91 12.32
N LEU A 477 -30.56 15.55 11.78
CA LEU A 477 -29.48 16.11 12.60
C LEU A 477 -29.89 17.36 13.40
N GLU A 478 -31.07 17.94 13.12
CA GLU A 478 -31.66 19.02 13.93
C GLU A 478 -32.41 18.48 15.17
N ARG A 479 -32.47 17.15 15.34
CA ARG A 479 -33.21 16.46 16.41
C ARG A 479 -32.25 15.62 17.27
N PRO A 480 -31.75 16.17 18.41
CA PRO A 480 -30.82 15.45 19.29
C PRO A 480 -31.32 14.08 19.76
N ASP A 481 -32.64 13.94 19.97
CA ASP A 481 -33.30 12.69 20.34
C ASP A 481 -33.17 11.61 19.26
N ARG A 482 -33.25 12.01 17.98
CA ARG A 482 -33.10 11.10 16.84
C ARG A 482 -31.65 10.69 16.61
N ILE A 483 -30.70 11.61 16.83
CA ILE A 483 -29.26 11.30 16.79
C ILE A 483 -28.94 10.22 17.82
N ALA A 484 -29.33 10.42 19.08
CA ALA A 484 -29.08 9.45 20.15
C ALA A 484 -29.68 8.08 19.82
N ALA A 485 -30.96 8.05 19.42
CA ALA A 485 -31.65 6.81 19.06
C ALA A 485 -30.97 6.05 17.91
N ALA A 486 -30.50 6.76 16.87
CA ALA A 486 -29.81 6.14 15.75
C ALA A 486 -28.45 5.56 16.16
N LEU A 487 -27.65 6.31 16.94
CA LEU A 487 -26.34 5.83 17.41
C LEU A 487 -26.49 4.60 18.32
N ASP A 488 -27.51 4.59 19.19
CA ASP A 488 -27.75 3.48 20.11
C ASP A 488 -28.29 2.23 19.38
N ALA A 489 -29.07 2.42 18.31
CA ALA A 489 -29.63 1.34 17.49
C ALA A 489 -28.58 0.70 16.57
N TYR A 490 -27.80 1.50 15.85
CA TYR A 490 -26.82 0.99 14.88
C TYR A 490 -25.50 0.59 15.53
N ARG A 491 -25.13 1.20 16.68
CA ARG A 491 -23.84 1.02 17.37
C ARG A 491 -22.64 1.13 16.41
N PRO A 492 -22.56 2.19 15.60
CA PRO A 492 -21.58 2.25 14.53
C PRO A 492 -20.16 2.35 15.06
N TRP A 493 -19.19 1.81 14.32
CA TRP A 493 -17.77 1.98 14.67
C TRP A 493 -17.27 3.39 14.41
N GLY A 494 -17.98 4.15 13.56
CA GLY A 494 -17.69 5.54 13.25
C GLY A 494 -18.84 6.21 12.50
N VAL A 495 -18.84 7.54 12.46
CA VAL A 495 -19.86 8.33 11.75
C VAL A 495 -19.22 9.28 10.74
N VAL A 496 -19.68 9.24 9.49
CA VAL A 496 -19.34 10.23 8.46
C VAL A 496 -20.51 11.20 8.29
N ASN A 497 -20.32 12.44 8.70
CA ASN A 497 -21.24 13.53 8.44
C ASN A 497 -20.98 14.15 7.05
N ALA A 498 -21.58 13.56 6.02
CA ALA A 498 -21.58 14.09 4.66
C ALA A 498 -22.80 15.00 4.36
N THR A 499 -23.45 15.53 5.41
CA THR A 499 -24.54 16.49 5.27
C THR A 499 -24.03 17.94 5.23
N GLY A 500 -24.84 18.84 4.68
CA GLY A 500 -24.53 20.26 4.71
C GLY A 500 -25.27 21.07 3.66
N TRP A 501 -25.37 22.36 3.90
CA TRP A 501 -25.80 23.35 2.92
C TRP A 501 -24.65 23.62 1.95
N VAL A 502 -24.82 23.34 0.65
CA VAL A 502 -23.73 23.45 -0.35
C VAL A 502 -23.92 24.58 -1.38
N ARG A 503 -25.11 25.19 -1.42
CA ARG A 503 -25.41 26.30 -2.33
C ARG A 503 -24.88 27.62 -1.76
N VAL A 504 -23.64 27.94 -2.09
CA VAL A 504 -22.88 29.03 -1.48
C VAL A 504 -23.56 30.40 -1.65
N ASP A 505 -24.09 30.71 -2.83
CA ASP A 505 -24.80 31.99 -3.06
C ASP A 505 -26.16 32.07 -2.36
N GLU A 506 -26.82 30.93 -2.16
CA GLU A 506 -28.09 30.86 -1.44
C GLU A 506 -27.88 31.08 0.06
N ALA A 507 -26.71 30.70 0.59
CA ALA A 507 -26.36 30.91 1.99
C ALA A 507 -26.32 32.40 2.40
N GLU A 508 -26.08 33.32 1.48
CA GLU A 508 -26.12 34.78 1.77
C GLU A 508 -27.54 35.25 2.06
N THR A 509 -28.53 34.67 1.39
CA THR A 509 -29.94 34.99 1.64
C THR A 509 -30.54 34.15 2.77
N GLU A 510 -30.02 32.95 2.99
CA GLU A 510 -30.53 31.96 3.95
C GLU A 510 -29.53 31.67 5.08
N GLU A 511 -28.83 32.71 5.57
CA GLU A 511 -27.71 32.56 6.53
C GLU A 511 -28.09 31.74 7.76
N ALA A 512 -29.25 32.01 8.35
CA ALA A 512 -29.71 31.31 9.55
C ALA A 512 -29.95 29.81 9.29
N ALA A 513 -30.50 29.45 8.12
CA ALA A 513 -30.69 28.04 7.75
C ALA A 513 -29.36 27.35 7.46
N CYS A 514 -28.44 28.04 6.77
CA CYS A 514 -27.08 27.57 6.54
C CYS A 514 -26.36 27.29 7.86
N ARG A 515 -26.41 28.21 8.83
CA ARG A 515 -25.80 28.06 10.16
C ARG A 515 -26.41 26.91 10.97
N ARG A 516 -27.74 26.77 11.00
CA ARG A 516 -28.40 25.64 11.69
C ARG A 516 -27.88 24.29 11.21
N ILE A 517 -27.77 24.12 9.89
CA ILE A 517 -27.36 22.84 9.28
C ILE A 517 -25.85 22.64 9.35
N ASN A 518 -25.05 23.59 8.86
CA ASN A 518 -23.60 23.42 8.75
C ASN A 518 -22.88 23.51 10.09
N THR A 519 -23.43 24.25 11.06
CA THR A 519 -22.80 24.49 12.37
C THR A 519 -23.51 23.70 13.48
N GLU A 520 -24.76 24.06 13.79
CA GLU A 520 -25.42 23.59 15.02
C GLU A 520 -25.71 22.08 14.98
N ALA A 521 -26.25 21.58 13.87
CA ALA A 521 -26.54 20.17 13.66
C ALA A 521 -25.27 19.31 13.65
N ALA A 522 -24.22 19.76 12.97
CA ALA A 522 -22.92 19.08 12.94
C ALA A 522 -22.27 18.99 14.34
N ILE A 523 -22.30 20.09 15.11
CA ILE A 523 -21.80 20.13 16.48
C ILE A 523 -22.59 19.18 17.39
N THR A 524 -23.91 19.15 17.23
CA THR A 524 -24.80 18.27 18.01
C THR A 524 -24.46 16.80 17.76
N LEU A 525 -24.30 16.43 16.49
CA LEU A 525 -23.88 15.07 16.10
C LEU A 525 -22.50 14.74 16.66
N GLY A 526 -21.52 15.62 16.48
CA GLY A 526 -20.15 15.43 16.97
C GLY A 526 -20.11 15.21 18.48
N ARG A 527 -20.83 16.02 19.26
CA ARG A 527 -20.92 15.86 20.73
C ARG A 527 -21.59 14.55 21.13
N ALA A 528 -22.64 14.14 20.43
CA ALA A 528 -23.33 12.88 20.70
C ALA A 528 -22.43 11.65 20.42
N CYS A 529 -21.61 11.73 19.38
CA CYS A 529 -20.60 10.72 19.03
C CYS A 529 -19.47 10.68 20.06
N ALA A 530 -18.88 11.84 20.39
CA ALA A 530 -17.81 11.94 21.39
C ALA A 530 -18.25 11.43 22.77
N GLY A 531 -19.47 11.75 23.20
CA GLY A 531 -20.04 11.23 24.46
C GLY A 531 -20.23 9.71 24.50
N ARG A 532 -20.17 9.03 23.34
CA ARG A 532 -20.25 7.57 23.19
C ARG A 532 -18.92 6.93 22.81
N GLY A 533 -17.85 7.71 22.68
CA GLY A 533 -16.56 7.22 22.16
C GLY A 533 -16.61 6.77 20.70
N ILE A 534 -17.56 7.30 19.91
CA ILE A 534 -17.69 7.01 18.48
C ILE A 534 -16.95 8.11 17.71
N PRO A 535 -15.94 7.78 16.89
CA PRO A 535 -15.29 8.76 16.02
C PRO A 535 -16.27 9.38 15.02
N CYS A 536 -16.09 10.67 14.71
CA CYS A 536 -16.96 11.41 13.80
C CYS A 536 -16.15 12.25 12.82
N LEU A 537 -16.33 11.98 11.52
CA LEU A 537 -15.76 12.73 10.40
C LEU A 537 -16.76 13.75 9.87
N SER A 538 -16.38 15.02 9.79
CA SER A 538 -17.17 16.11 9.17
C SER A 538 -16.39 16.84 8.08
N PHE A 539 -17.11 17.51 7.18
CA PHE A 539 -16.51 18.24 6.04
C PHE A 539 -16.65 19.75 6.16
N SER A 540 -15.53 20.42 5.86
CA SER A 540 -15.39 21.86 5.73
C SER A 540 -14.93 22.25 4.31
N SER A 541 -14.57 23.52 4.10
CA SER A 541 -14.30 24.10 2.78
C SER A 541 -13.10 25.05 2.81
N ASP A 542 -12.44 25.19 1.67
CA ASP A 542 -11.52 26.30 1.34
C ASP A 542 -12.11 27.71 1.53
N LEU A 543 -13.43 27.87 1.49
CA LEU A 543 -14.12 29.15 1.70
C LEU A 543 -14.10 29.64 3.15
N VAL A 544 -13.45 28.90 4.07
CA VAL A 544 -13.12 29.39 5.41
C VAL A 544 -12.00 30.43 5.42
N PHE A 545 -11.33 30.65 4.27
CA PHE A 545 -10.24 31.60 4.12
C PHE A 545 -10.63 32.86 3.33
N ASP A 546 -9.91 33.96 3.57
CA ASP A 546 -10.16 35.27 2.94
C ASP A 546 -9.50 35.45 1.56
N GLY A 547 -8.54 34.60 1.25
CA GLY A 547 -7.73 34.68 0.04
C GLY A 547 -6.71 35.81 -0.02
N SER A 548 -6.28 36.32 1.14
CA SER A 548 -5.17 37.25 1.26
C SER A 548 -3.79 36.60 1.13
N ALA A 549 -3.70 35.27 1.25
CA ALA A 549 -2.43 34.54 1.16
C ALA A 549 -1.85 34.51 -0.27
N THR A 550 -0.52 34.46 -0.34
CA THR A 550 0.25 34.29 -1.58
C THR A 550 0.78 32.87 -1.77
N ARG A 551 0.42 31.95 -0.86
CA ARG A 551 0.76 30.52 -0.88
C ARG A 551 -0.50 29.70 -0.57
N PRO A 552 -0.54 28.40 -0.91
CA PRO A 552 -1.62 27.52 -0.47
C PRO A 552 -1.80 27.57 1.06
N TYR A 553 -3.05 27.59 1.51
CA TYR A 553 -3.40 27.53 2.94
C TYR A 553 -3.15 26.13 3.48
N VAL A 554 -2.54 26.05 4.67
CA VAL A 554 -2.29 24.81 5.42
C VAL A 554 -3.17 24.74 6.66
N GLU A 555 -3.22 23.59 7.32
CA GLU A 555 -4.13 23.31 8.44
C GLU A 555 -4.00 24.32 9.59
N SER A 556 -2.77 24.78 9.84
CA SER A 556 -2.42 25.76 10.88
C SER A 556 -2.82 27.21 10.55
N ASP A 557 -3.21 27.53 9.32
CA ASP A 557 -3.69 28.87 8.98
C ASP A 557 -5.06 29.17 9.60
N ALA A 558 -5.23 30.39 10.12
CA ALA A 558 -6.45 30.81 10.80
C ALA A 558 -7.61 31.09 9.80
N PRO A 559 -8.81 30.52 10.02
CA PRO A 559 -10.00 30.87 9.25
C PRO A 559 -10.37 32.34 9.34
N ARG A 560 -10.66 32.96 8.18
CA ARG A 560 -11.22 34.31 8.03
C ARG A 560 -12.19 34.33 6.84
N PRO A 561 -13.38 33.74 6.95
CA PRO A 561 -14.31 33.59 5.83
C PRO A 561 -14.88 34.94 5.35
N LEU A 562 -15.11 35.06 4.03
CA LEU A 562 -15.72 36.26 3.41
C LEU A 562 -17.24 36.19 3.23
N ASN A 563 -17.84 35.01 3.38
CA ASN A 563 -19.23 34.73 3.05
C ASN A 563 -19.93 33.90 4.14
N ALA A 564 -21.26 33.88 4.12
CA ALA A 564 -22.09 33.19 5.11
C ALA A 564 -21.80 31.69 5.19
N TYR A 565 -21.59 31.03 4.04
CA TYR A 565 -21.26 29.61 3.98
C TYR A 565 -19.92 29.29 4.66
N GLY A 566 -18.86 30.04 4.33
CA GLY A 566 -17.54 29.90 4.95
C GLY A 566 -17.59 30.13 6.46
N SER A 567 -18.34 31.15 6.91
CA SER A 567 -18.59 31.43 8.33
C SER A 567 -19.24 30.26 9.06
N SER A 568 -20.25 29.63 8.44
CA SER A 568 -20.90 28.45 9.02
C SER A 568 -19.95 27.26 9.20
N LYS A 569 -19.05 27.05 8.23
CA LYS A 569 -18.06 25.96 8.27
C LYS A 569 -16.95 26.23 9.28
N ALA A 570 -16.42 27.45 9.32
CA ALA A 570 -15.41 27.85 10.31
C ALA A 570 -15.93 27.70 11.76
N ALA A 571 -17.20 28.04 12.01
CA ALA A 571 -17.81 27.85 13.33
C ALA A 571 -17.96 26.36 13.72
N MET A 572 -18.21 25.47 12.75
CA MET A 572 -18.24 24.02 12.99
C MET A 572 -16.86 23.48 13.33
N GLU A 573 -15.83 23.89 12.58
CA GLU A 573 -14.44 23.48 12.78
C GLU A 573 -13.97 23.75 14.21
N GLN A 574 -14.27 24.93 14.75
CA GLN A 574 -13.85 25.36 16.10
C GLN A 574 -14.27 24.40 17.21
N VAL A 575 -15.38 23.68 17.03
CA VAL A 575 -15.90 22.75 18.02
C VAL A 575 -15.58 21.31 17.63
N CYS A 576 -15.93 20.88 16.41
CA CYS A 576 -15.82 19.47 16.03
C CYS A 576 -14.37 18.97 15.98
N SER A 577 -13.40 19.83 15.64
CA SER A 577 -11.98 19.41 15.53
C SER A 577 -11.29 19.15 16.87
N VAL A 578 -11.87 19.60 17.99
CA VAL A 578 -11.30 19.41 19.33
C VAL A 578 -12.09 18.40 20.17
N LEU A 579 -13.14 17.81 19.61
CA LEU A 579 -13.86 16.71 20.25
C LEU A 579 -13.03 15.43 20.16
N PRO A 580 -13.01 14.58 21.20
CA PRO A 580 -12.41 13.25 21.13
C PRO A 580 -13.01 12.44 19.96
N GLY A 581 -12.17 11.85 19.11
CA GLY A 581 -12.57 11.16 17.89
C GLY A 581 -13.10 12.07 16.77
N GLY A 582 -13.02 13.39 16.93
CA GLY A 582 -13.49 14.38 15.97
C GLY A 582 -12.47 14.65 14.87
N MET A 583 -12.83 14.35 13.63
CA MET A 583 -12.05 14.63 12.43
C MET A 583 -12.79 15.63 11.53
N VAL A 584 -12.10 16.67 11.08
CA VAL A 584 -12.66 17.63 10.12
C VAL A 584 -11.77 17.72 8.89
N VAL A 585 -12.34 17.40 7.72
CA VAL A 585 -11.66 17.52 6.45
C VAL A 585 -12.03 18.84 5.79
N ARG A 586 -11.06 19.74 5.64
CA ARG A 586 -11.16 20.87 4.71
C ARG A 586 -10.83 20.36 3.32
N THR A 587 -11.76 20.55 2.40
CA THR A 587 -11.55 20.24 0.99
C THR A 587 -11.84 21.48 0.16
N ALA A 588 -11.30 21.51 -1.05
CA ALA A 588 -11.51 22.60 -1.98
C ALA A 588 -12.65 22.26 -2.94
N ALA A 589 -12.91 23.16 -3.90
CA ALA A 589 -13.97 22.97 -4.87
C ALA A 589 -13.85 21.61 -5.59
N PHE A 590 -14.73 20.68 -5.20
CA PHE A 590 -14.64 19.29 -5.63
C PHE A 590 -15.59 18.98 -6.78
N PHE A 591 -15.27 17.93 -7.52
CA PHE A 591 -16.09 17.43 -8.62
C PHE A 591 -16.09 15.90 -8.64
N ALA A 592 -17.19 15.34 -9.14
CA ALA A 592 -17.38 13.91 -9.27
C ALA A 592 -17.97 13.58 -10.65
N PRO A 593 -17.59 12.45 -11.28
CA PRO A 593 -18.22 12.01 -12.53
C PRO A 593 -19.73 11.76 -12.39
N PHE A 594 -20.21 11.32 -11.22
CA PHE A 594 -21.62 10.97 -11.03
C PHE A 594 -22.52 12.14 -10.60
N ASP A 595 -21.95 13.26 -10.16
CA ASP A 595 -22.69 14.48 -9.82
C ASP A 595 -22.69 15.42 -11.03
N THR A 596 -23.83 15.56 -11.69
CA THR A 596 -23.95 16.41 -12.89
C THR A 596 -24.18 17.88 -12.59
N GLN A 597 -24.34 18.27 -11.31
CA GLN A 597 -24.65 19.64 -10.91
C GLN A 597 -23.42 20.37 -10.37
N ASN A 598 -22.32 20.36 -11.12
CA ASN A 598 -21.08 21.05 -10.75
C ASN A 598 -20.49 21.88 -11.91
N PHE A 599 -19.48 22.69 -11.59
CA PHE A 599 -18.78 23.58 -12.53
C PHE A 599 -18.27 22.86 -13.78
N VAL A 600 -17.71 21.66 -13.62
CA VAL A 600 -17.10 20.88 -14.71
C VAL A 600 -18.17 20.45 -15.71
N TRP A 601 -19.31 19.96 -15.24
CA TRP A 601 -20.44 19.60 -16.11
C TRP A 601 -21.06 20.82 -16.79
N ALA A 602 -21.17 21.96 -16.09
CA ALA A 602 -21.66 23.19 -16.70
C ALA A 602 -20.76 23.66 -17.85
N ALA A 603 -19.43 23.54 -17.70
CA ALA A 603 -18.48 23.84 -18.75
C ALA A 603 -18.64 22.88 -19.94
N LEU A 604 -18.64 21.56 -19.70
CA LEU A 604 -18.78 20.58 -20.77
C LEU A 604 -20.10 20.70 -21.54
N ASP A 605 -21.23 20.90 -20.85
CA ASP A 605 -22.55 21.06 -21.48
C ASP A 605 -22.60 22.35 -22.36
N ALA A 606 -21.88 23.42 -21.97
CA ALA A 606 -21.76 24.62 -22.79
C ALA A 606 -20.89 24.39 -24.03
N LEU A 607 -19.71 23.78 -23.85
CA LEU A 607 -18.74 23.50 -24.89
C LEU A 607 -19.28 22.49 -25.93
N ALA A 608 -19.99 21.46 -25.48
CA ALA A 608 -20.66 20.49 -26.36
C ALA A 608 -21.73 21.14 -27.24
N ALA A 609 -22.34 22.23 -26.76
CA ALA A 609 -23.29 23.05 -27.50
C ALA A 609 -22.61 24.17 -28.32
N ASN A 610 -21.28 24.18 -28.41
CA ASN A 610 -20.48 25.22 -29.06
C ASN A 610 -20.78 26.64 -28.54
N ARG A 611 -21.11 26.76 -27.24
CA ARG A 611 -21.38 28.05 -26.58
C ARG A 611 -20.18 28.47 -25.73
N PRO A 612 -19.80 29.76 -25.74
CA PRO A 612 -18.78 30.26 -24.83
C PRO A 612 -19.13 30.01 -23.36
N PHE A 613 -18.13 29.67 -22.56
CA PHE A 613 -18.27 29.45 -21.13
C PHE A 613 -17.38 30.44 -20.35
N ALA A 614 -18.01 31.36 -19.62
CA ALA A 614 -17.29 32.34 -18.82
C ALA A 614 -16.80 31.71 -17.49
N ALA A 615 -15.51 31.86 -17.20
CA ALA A 615 -14.89 31.33 -15.99
C ALA A 615 -13.88 32.33 -15.39
N ALA A 616 -13.81 32.38 -14.06
CA ALA A 616 -12.96 33.34 -13.35
C ALA A 616 -11.47 33.07 -13.63
N GLY A 617 -10.75 34.13 -14.04
CA GLY A 617 -9.29 34.10 -14.22
C GLY A 617 -8.50 34.48 -12.97
N ASP A 618 -9.15 35.13 -12.02
CA ASP A 618 -8.60 35.79 -10.82
C ASP A 618 -8.99 35.09 -9.51
N GLN A 619 -9.66 33.93 -9.60
CA GLN A 619 -10.01 33.08 -8.46
C GLN A 619 -9.25 31.76 -8.56
N ILE A 620 -8.23 31.61 -7.72
CA ILE A 620 -7.36 30.43 -7.67
C ILE A 620 -7.92 29.43 -6.65
N VAL A 621 -8.10 28.19 -7.08
CA VAL A 621 -8.60 27.08 -6.26
C VAL A 621 -7.69 25.87 -6.44
N THR A 622 -7.96 24.82 -5.66
CA THR A 622 -7.32 23.51 -5.81
C THR A 622 -8.39 22.46 -6.14
N PRO A 623 -8.76 22.26 -7.43
CA PRO A 623 -9.84 21.35 -7.79
C PRO A 623 -9.59 19.96 -7.22
N SER A 624 -10.62 19.36 -6.62
CA SER A 624 -10.46 18.12 -5.85
C SER A 624 -11.36 17.00 -6.38
N SER A 625 -10.77 15.83 -6.60
CA SER A 625 -11.51 14.63 -7.02
C SER A 625 -12.28 14.05 -5.83
N VAL A 626 -13.60 13.95 -5.94
CA VAL A 626 -14.43 13.35 -4.87
C VAL A 626 -14.04 11.88 -4.61
N PRO A 627 -13.85 11.01 -5.62
CA PRO A 627 -13.36 9.64 -5.37
C PRO A 627 -12.06 9.61 -4.56
N ALA A 628 -11.03 10.35 -4.98
CA ALA A 628 -9.74 10.38 -4.27
C ALA A 628 -9.87 10.96 -2.85
N LEU A 629 -10.67 12.02 -2.69
CA LEU A 629 -10.98 12.63 -1.40
C LEU A 629 -11.58 11.61 -0.42
N VAL A 630 -12.57 10.83 -0.88
CA VAL A 630 -13.25 9.85 -0.04
C VAL A 630 -12.31 8.72 0.35
N ASP A 631 -11.49 8.22 -0.57
CA ASP A 631 -10.55 7.14 -0.27
C ASP A 631 -9.52 7.56 0.79
N ALA A 632 -8.92 8.74 0.63
CA ALA A 632 -7.98 9.29 1.59
C ALA A 632 -8.65 9.59 2.94
N ALA A 633 -9.89 10.11 2.93
CA ALA A 633 -10.63 10.39 4.15
C ALA A 633 -10.97 9.09 4.92
N LEU A 634 -11.33 8.02 4.22
CA LEU A 634 -11.57 6.70 4.83
C LEU A 634 -10.28 6.12 5.43
N ASP A 635 -9.14 6.20 4.74
CA ASP A 635 -7.86 5.69 5.26
C ASP A 635 -7.45 6.42 6.54
N LEU A 636 -7.55 7.75 6.56
CA LEU A 636 -7.29 8.57 7.75
C LEU A 636 -8.27 8.26 8.88
N PHE A 637 -9.55 8.07 8.55
CA PHE A 637 -10.57 7.78 9.55
C PHE A 637 -10.36 6.41 10.20
N ILE A 638 -9.98 5.39 9.42
CA ILE A 638 -9.60 4.05 9.92
C ILE A 638 -8.30 4.13 10.73
N ASP A 639 -7.36 4.99 10.34
CA ASP A 639 -6.13 5.26 11.10
C ASP A 639 -6.38 5.94 12.45
N GLY A 640 -7.62 6.38 12.74
CA GLY A 640 -7.97 7.10 13.96
C GLY A 640 -7.50 8.56 13.94
N ALA A 641 -7.43 9.17 12.76
CA ALA A 641 -7.05 10.58 12.62
C ALA A 641 -8.06 11.51 13.32
N GLU A 642 -7.53 12.52 14.01
CA GLU A 642 -8.30 13.54 14.72
C GLU A 642 -7.85 14.95 14.32
N GLY A 643 -8.69 15.95 14.59
CA GLY A 643 -8.43 17.35 14.28
C GLY A 643 -8.72 17.72 12.83
N ILE A 644 -8.12 18.83 12.39
CA ILE A 644 -8.30 19.38 11.04
C ILE A 644 -7.27 18.76 10.09
N TRP A 645 -7.75 18.36 8.91
CA TRP A 645 -6.94 17.84 7.80
C TRP A 645 -7.32 18.52 6.49
N HIS A 646 -6.34 18.88 5.67
CA HIS A 646 -6.58 19.36 4.31
C HIS A 646 -6.47 18.21 3.32
N LEU A 647 -7.57 17.91 2.63
CA LEU A 647 -7.60 16.95 1.52
C LEU A 647 -8.07 17.67 0.25
N ALA A 648 -7.11 18.00 -0.61
CA ALA A 648 -7.32 18.68 -1.88
C ALA A 648 -6.37 18.16 -2.97
N GLY A 649 -6.60 18.56 -4.22
CA GLY A 649 -5.67 18.27 -5.33
C GLY A 649 -4.29 18.93 -5.16
N GLU A 650 -3.37 18.68 -6.09
CA GLU A 650 -1.99 19.21 -6.00
C GLU A 650 -1.81 20.60 -6.62
N THR A 651 -2.68 20.99 -7.54
CA THR A 651 -2.43 22.13 -8.42
C THR A 651 -3.35 23.30 -8.09
N ALA A 652 -2.75 24.41 -7.65
CA ALA A 652 -3.43 25.69 -7.56
C ALA A 652 -3.64 26.25 -8.98
N VAL A 653 -4.89 26.42 -9.39
CA VAL A 653 -5.27 26.88 -10.75
C VAL A 653 -6.45 27.83 -10.68
N SER A 654 -6.56 28.73 -11.67
CA SER A 654 -7.79 29.51 -11.83
C SER A 654 -8.92 28.63 -12.36
N TRP A 655 -10.18 29.01 -12.10
CA TRP A 655 -11.34 28.34 -12.67
C TRP A 655 -11.29 28.30 -14.20
N ALA A 656 -10.84 29.36 -14.85
CA ALA A 656 -10.66 29.40 -16.30
C ALA A 656 -9.59 28.42 -16.79
N ALA A 657 -8.44 28.35 -16.12
CA ALA A 657 -7.39 27.39 -16.48
C ALA A 657 -7.87 25.94 -16.30
N PHE A 658 -8.60 25.67 -15.22
CA PHE A 658 -9.18 24.34 -14.99
C PHE A 658 -10.22 23.97 -16.05
N ALA A 659 -11.14 24.87 -16.41
CA ALA A 659 -12.11 24.64 -17.48
C ALA A 659 -11.43 24.37 -18.84
N ARG A 660 -10.36 25.09 -19.18
CA ARG A 660 -9.58 24.85 -20.40
C ARG A 660 -8.91 23.47 -20.39
N HIS A 661 -8.37 23.06 -19.25
CA HIS A 661 -7.78 21.73 -19.10
C HIS A 661 -8.81 20.62 -19.33
N VAL A 662 -10.02 20.77 -18.75
CA VAL A 662 -11.14 19.85 -18.98
C VAL A 662 -11.59 19.87 -20.45
N ALA A 663 -11.69 21.05 -21.07
CA ALA A 663 -12.07 21.19 -22.49
C ALA A 663 -11.11 20.42 -23.40
N ALA A 664 -9.81 20.62 -23.20
CA ALA A 664 -8.76 19.91 -23.95
C ALA A 664 -8.87 18.39 -23.76
N ALA A 665 -9.05 17.91 -22.51
CA ALA A 665 -9.21 16.49 -22.23
C ALA A 665 -10.47 15.88 -22.88
N ALA A 666 -11.54 16.68 -23.01
CA ALA A 666 -12.78 16.25 -23.65
C ALA A 666 -12.70 16.24 -25.19
N GLY A 667 -11.75 16.98 -25.77
CA GLY A 667 -11.63 17.21 -27.22
C GLY A 667 -12.46 18.40 -27.72
N TYR A 668 -12.81 19.34 -26.84
CA TYR A 668 -13.45 20.60 -27.20
C TYR A 668 -12.42 21.72 -27.37
N ASP A 669 -12.79 22.77 -28.11
CA ASP A 669 -11.97 23.97 -28.28
C ASP A 669 -11.79 24.72 -26.95
N PRO A 670 -10.57 24.80 -26.38
CA PRO A 670 -10.32 25.53 -25.15
C PRO A 670 -10.56 27.04 -25.26
N ASP A 671 -10.56 27.60 -26.48
CA ASP A 671 -10.76 29.05 -26.70
C ASP A 671 -12.23 29.48 -26.51
N LEU A 672 -13.17 28.52 -26.45
CA LEU A 672 -14.55 28.78 -26.01
C LEU A 672 -14.65 29.08 -24.50
N VAL A 673 -13.59 28.84 -23.72
CA VAL A 673 -13.53 29.24 -22.30
C VAL A 673 -13.08 30.70 -22.19
N GLN A 674 -14.04 31.57 -21.91
CA GLN A 674 -13.82 33.01 -21.73
C GLN A 674 -13.33 33.31 -20.32
N THR A 675 -12.08 33.75 -20.22
CA THR A 675 -11.51 34.22 -18.95
C THR A 675 -12.09 35.58 -18.60
N VAL A 676 -12.76 35.68 -17.46
CA VAL A 676 -13.36 36.93 -16.95
C VAL A 676 -12.95 37.19 -15.50
N PRO A 677 -13.02 38.44 -15.00
CA PRO A 677 -12.90 38.70 -13.58
C PRO A 677 -14.07 38.06 -12.81
N GLY A 678 -13.81 37.44 -11.66
CA GLY A 678 -14.84 36.74 -10.90
C GLY A 678 -16.01 37.63 -10.48
N ALA A 679 -15.76 38.92 -10.25
CA ALA A 679 -16.77 39.92 -9.93
C ALA A 679 -17.82 40.11 -11.05
N THR A 680 -17.51 39.76 -12.31
CA THR A 680 -18.46 39.90 -13.43
C THR A 680 -19.36 38.68 -13.61
N LEU A 681 -19.19 37.62 -12.81
CA LEU A 681 -19.99 36.39 -12.90
C LEU A 681 -21.36 36.49 -12.22
N GLY A 682 -21.67 37.61 -11.55
CA GLY A 682 -22.96 37.84 -10.90
C GLY A 682 -23.25 36.94 -9.69
N LEU A 683 -22.21 36.35 -9.09
CA LEU A 683 -22.32 35.54 -7.88
C LEU A 683 -22.65 36.45 -6.68
N LYS A 684 -23.58 36.02 -5.81
CA LYS A 684 -24.00 36.81 -4.65
C LYS A 684 -22.96 36.78 -3.53
N ALA A 685 -22.42 35.61 -3.25
CA ALA A 685 -21.46 35.41 -2.18
C ALA A 685 -20.06 35.76 -2.68
N VAL A 686 -19.34 36.56 -1.89
CA VAL A 686 -17.96 36.93 -2.20
C VAL A 686 -17.09 35.67 -2.18
N ARG A 687 -16.30 35.46 -3.25
CA ARG A 687 -15.33 34.38 -3.36
C ARG A 687 -13.93 34.94 -3.11
N PRO A 688 -13.08 34.26 -2.33
CA PRO A 688 -11.68 34.65 -2.17
C PRO A 688 -10.96 34.59 -3.52
N ALA A 689 -10.05 35.55 -3.76
CA ALA A 689 -9.21 35.55 -4.96
C ALA A 689 -8.23 34.36 -4.97
N TYR A 690 -7.85 33.86 -3.79
CA TYR A 690 -6.96 32.73 -3.62
C TYR A 690 -7.48 31.79 -2.52
N ALA A 691 -7.93 30.59 -2.87
CA ALA A 691 -8.47 29.60 -1.93
C ALA A 691 -7.69 28.27 -1.98
N ALA A 692 -6.52 28.26 -2.64
CA ALA A 692 -5.78 27.02 -2.82
C ALA A 692 -5.37 26.42 -1.47
N LEU A 693 -5.59 25.12 -1.32
CA LEU A 693 -5.19 24.36 -0.15
C LEU A 693 -3.89 23.60 -0.42
N GLY A 694 -3.00 23.62 0.56
CA GLY A 694 -1.90 22.67 0.73
C GLY A 694 -2.09 21.91 2.04
N SER A 695 -1.22 20.95 2.34
CA SER A 695 -1.25 20.22 3.61
C SER A 695 0.13 20.07 4.23
N GLU A 696 0.20 20.32 5.54
CA GLU A 696 1.37 20.04 6.39
C GLU A 696 1.32 18.64 7.02
N ARG A 697 0.19 17.91 6.87
CA ARG A 697 -0.06 16.64 7.56
C ARG A 697 -0.22 15.42 6.64
N THR A 698 -0.73 15.59 5.42
CA THR A 698 -1.05 14.50 4.48
C THR A 698 -0.49 14.73 3.09
N ILE A 699 -0.10 13.65 2.41
CA ILE A 699 0.16 13.72 0.96
C ILE A 699 -1.12 14.15 0.25
N SER A 700 -0.95 14.87 -0.85
CA SER A 700 -2.05 15.31 -1.69
C SER A 700 -2.80 14.13 -2.32
N LEU A 701 -4.03 14.38 -2.78
CA LEU A 701 -4.94 13.39 -3.38
C LEU A 701 -4.49 12.84 -4.76
N GLY A 702 -3.26 13.12 -5.19
CA GLY A 702 -2.73 12.76 -6.50
C GLY A 702 -3.30 13.62 -7.64
N GLY A 703 -3.02 13.20 -8.88
CA GLY A 703 -3.39 13.92 -10.10
C GLY A 703 -4.88 13.78 -10.47
N LEU A 704 -5.44 14.81 -11.12
CA LEU A 704 -6.86 14.85 -11.51
C LEU A 704 -7.20 14.01 -12.75
N GLY A 705 -6.20 13.48 -13.45
CA GLY A 705 -6.32 12.88 -14.78
C GLY A 705 -7.34 11.74 -14.87
N GLU A 706 -7.30 10.79 -13.93
CA GLU A 706 -8.23 9.65 -13.94
C GLU A 706 -9.68 10.09 -13.75
N THR A 707 -9.91 11.05 -12.85
CA THR A 707 -11.26 11.56 -12.57
C THR A 707 -11.79 12.37 -13.75
N ILE A 708 -10.95 13.19 -14.38
CA ILE A 708 -11.29 13.94 -15.60
C ILE A 708 -11.61 12.95 -16.73
N GLY A 709 -10.79 11.91 -16.93
CA GLY A 709 -11.03 10.89 -17.94
C GLY A 709 -12.37 10.16 -17.77
N ALA A 710 -12.68 9.71 -16.55
CA ALA A 710 -13.96 9.08 -16.23
C ALA A 710 -15.16 10.02 -16.47
N LEU A 711 -14.98 11.30 -16.16
CA LEU A 711 -15.98 12.33 -16.39
C LEU A 711 -16.22 12.58 -17.88
N VAL A 712 -15.15 12.71 -18.68
CA VAL A 712 -15.22 12.87 -20.15
C VAL A 712 -15.92 11.68 -20.80
N GLU A 713 -15.58 10.46 -20.40
CA GLU A 713 -16.20 9.24 -20.93
C GLU A 713 -17.71 9.22 -20.62
N ARG A 714 -18.10 9.58 -19.40
CA ARG A 714 -19.51 9.67 -19.02
C ARG A 714 -20.25 10.77 -19.77
N HIS A 715 -19.60 11.92 -19.99
CA HIS A 715 -20.16 13.00 -20.80
C HIS A 715 -20.42 12.54 -22.24
N ARG A 716 -19.45 11.89 -22.89
CA ARG A 716 -19.59 11.34 -24.25
C ARG A 716 -20.76 10.36 -24.36
N ARG A 717 -20.93 9.47 -23.38
CA ARG A 717 -22.08 8.55 -23.34
C ARG A 717 -23.42 9.27 -23.20
N ARG A 718 -23.46 10.36 -22.42
CA ARG A 718 -24.67 11.18 -22.23
C ARG A 718 -25.04 11.90 -23.53
N THR A 719 -24.07 12.49 -24.23
CA THR A 719 -24.31 13.18 -25.51
C THR A 719 -24.68 12.20 -26.62
N ALA A 720 -24.05 11.02 -26.67
CA ALA A 720 -24.36 10.00 -27.68
C ALA A 720 -25.76 9.37 -27.51
N ARG A 721 -26.38 9.45 -26.32
CA ARG A 721 -27.77 9.03 -26.10
C ARG A 721 -28.79 10.12 -26.42
N ALA A 722 -28.35 11.37 -26.53
CA ALA A 722 -29.20 12.53 -26.80
C ALA A 722 -29.22 12.91 -28.28
N ALA A 723 -28.19 12.50 -29.05
CA ALA A 723 -28.15 12.50 -30.50
C ALA A 723 -28.84 11.24 -31.05
#